data_AF-A0A927RTX3-F1
#
_entry.id   AF-A0A927RTX3-F1
#
_cell.length_a   1.000
_cell.length_b   1.000
_cell.length_c   1.000
_cell.angle_alpha   90.00
_cell.angle_beta   90.00
_cell.angle_gamma   90.00
#
_symmetry.space_group_name_H-M   'P 1'
#
loop_
_entity.id
_entity.type
_entity.pdbx_description
1 polymer ?
#
loop_
_entity_poly.entity_id
_entity_poly.type
_entity_poly.pdbx_seq_one_letter_code
_entity_poly.pdbx_strand_id
1 'polypeptide(L)'
;MLNSIKSKTKKIICSIALALGIGATTFTGLTTGADITTQALNTNQIVKDVSSTVVGTGYNFNVSTSDSPIQPSGWTKLDSESYNGNNVIKGVVNIENDSNFDTEECGTSRPSMPIKDKDTTKNPAYYKNLMINANETPARFGYKKSSTITLEEDSYYRISVLVYTQKIAEKTEEVTDEETQETTTVTTPGKDPTASIYLTGIVDEDDEQYSKTKFENITTLGSWTEYFFYIDTEEKLSIGMELWLGSKTTNATGAVFFNEVTVLRYSEDTYADQINIAKNINNGTINLIQLQEKDNEVVENGNFEQALNGWKRMSQSTSSASAQISKVVDANTFSKVNNDLTITAPGTNCSIDNNSALFMYNKEDGHQAMESSTFTIDKLSYYRLTFWAKSDCSKGTGATVKLVDKTEDSDKSASLTLSTSISSNANEFRNKWTQYSFYIYGPSKSDIDATIQIWLGTPDSQTSGYVFVDDFRIEAIDYETYSKNSSSSNATTFNLNNGSDNYTIVNSDFDKTQNTTADKFYPATPADWTREGKNNTTTFSGIISTSEEDFDSIQFPTAVISPLRPQAIPYTDNEDNNVLMIGSTAETNSQKFSSKSFSLNADSYYSVSFYVATDYLKSSVNHNHGARVSITTTNNTLFDLYNIHYDNSRWHKIEVKIKTGSQDYTPSVNLIFDNTIGYVFFDKVELNTINEASFNDRTFESGDTTYYRVDLSHENFDNKSFNKVLNTNKGLDVPNDWKLNTEEQIRAGIVTADNEIIDYAAPSLSGNTSYLLISSLHDDYFAYTSNRKYKFTSSTYYKITINVLTEGIAKQDEVPEDQKDVIPGACISLADSSEILISGINTDGAWVQYTIYASFTEDLESAIKLSLGNGDETVSGAVLFDNLVITTFDNEESYVKDVVKSDPATIAQFINYTEPKDTEDGEEEASEWDSEINWLIIPSIITAVAIIIAVLGFYLRKFNYTRKPKIKTNYDRRKTLDKDIDKREKIALRQQIITELRNELANIDKEIEDFNQLANTHLEEIKAQIKLEQEELEKQKLELEIRKKEATAAREKQLKEQADFASDKKAEKQYNDFLMKLDRQELAIQKKINNKEVKIANTSHVNKDKLSKYLERKEYINLQIAKIEAEIEEIARQEEEIWAEYRAAKADAKRRKAEYKAQIKSEKEKAKAEKERTKSANAKQKTTTKSPAPKKTDSDK
;
A
#
# COMPACT_ATOMS: atom_id res chain seq x y z
N MET A 1 -32.22 13.02 31.09
CA MET A 1 -33.29 12.40 30.27
C MET A 1 -33.69 13.34 29.14
N LEU A 2 -33.74 12.78 27.93
CA LEU A 2 -34.33 13.33 26.69
C LEU A 2 -33.59 14.44 25.92
N ASN A 3 -32.87 13.96 24.90
CA ASN A 3 -32.67 14.54 23.58
C ASN A 3 -31.70 15.73 23.41
N SER A 4 -30.42 15.38 23.24
CA SER A 4 -29.49 16.12 22.39
C SER A 4 -29.34 15.36 21.06
N ILE A 5 -29.90 15.87 19.96
CA ILE A 5 -29.58 15.44 18.59
C ILE A 5 -29.58 16.65 17.64
N LYS A 6 -28.38 16.90 17.11
CA LYS A 6 -28.02 17.38 15.75
C LYS A 6 -28.21 18.85 15.36
N SER A 7 -27.11 19.55 15.62
CA SER A 7 -26.35 20.44 14.72
C SER A 7 -26.54 20.28 13.20
N LYS A 8 -26.85 21.43 12.58
CA LYS A 8 -26.37 22.02 11.31
C LYS A 8 -26.53 21.21 10.00
N THR A 9 -27.48 21.66 9.19
CA THR A 9 -27.54 21.42 7.74
C THR A 9 -27.98 22.71 7.03
N LYS A 10 -27.43 22.94 5.82
CA LYS A 10 -27.86 23.88 4.77
C LYS A 10 -27.29 25.31 4.83
N LYS A 11 -26.15 25.51 4.15
CA LYS A 11 -26.01 26.24 2.86
C LYS A 11 -24.56 26.68 2.66
N ILE A 12 -23.87 26.07 1.69
CA ILE A 12 -23.05 26.76 0.67
C ILE A 12 -23.01 25.84 -0.55
N ILE A 13 -23.52 26.37 -1.65
CA ILE A 13 -23.47 25.83 -3.02
C ILE A 13 -22.13 26.33 -3.57
N CYS A 14 -21.12 25.47 -3.77
CA CYS A 14 -19.88 25.86 -4.49
C CYS A 14 -18.89 24.72 -4.86
N SER A 15 -19.30 23.50 -5.24
CA SER A 15 -18.27 22.47 -5.56
C SER A 15 -18.57 21.39 -6.60
N ILE A 16 -19.65 21.45 -7.41
CA ILE A 16 -19.91 20.41 -8.44
C ILE A 16 -20.53 21.03 -9.72
N ALA A 17 -19.92 22.09 -10.25
CA ALA A 17 -20.35 22.67 -11.54
C ALA A 17 -19.24 23.42 -12.30
N LEU A 18 -17.96 23.12 -12.03
CA LEU A 18 -16.84 23.72 -12.78
C LEU A 18 -15.64 22.75 -12.92
N ALA A 19 -15.97 21.50 -13.25
CA ALA A 19 -15.04 20.50 -13.80
C ALA A 19 -15.68 19.79 -15.01
N LEU A 20 -16.46 20.54 -15.79
CA LEU A 20 -17.07 20.12 -17.07
C LEU A 20 -16.91 21.25 -18.08
N GLY A 21 -15.65 21.62 -18.31
CA GLY A 21 -15.32 22.76 -19.17
C GLY A 21 -13.86 22.74 -19.59
N ILE A 22 -13.40 21.66 -20.21
CA ILE A 22 -12.36 21.58 -21.25
C ILE A 22 -12.56 20.21 -21.88
N GLY A 23 -12.88 20.17 -23.18
CA GLY A 23 -13.16 18.92 -23.90
C GLY A 23 -14.22 19.03 -24.99
N ALA A 24 -14.40 20.22 -25.58
CA ALA A 24 -15.19 20.39 -26.80
C ALA A 24 -14.66 21.61 -27.57
N THR A 25 -13.42 21.54 -28.05
CA THR A 25 -13.08 22.30 -29.25
C THR A 25 -13.60 21.51 -30.43
N THR A 26 -14.66 22.03 -31.01
CA THR A 26 -15.27 21.59 -32.26
C THR A 26 -14.21 21.37 -33.33
N PHE A 27 -14.01 20.11 -33.69
CA PHE A 27 -13.33 19.68 -34.90
C PHE A 27 -14.29 19.90 -36.09
N THR A 28 -14.48 21.16 -36.49
CA THR A 28 -15.15 21.48 -37.75
C THR A 28 -14.09 21.59 -38.84
N GLY A 29 -14.01 20.57 -39.69
CA GLY A 29 -13.20 20.62 -40.91
C GLY A 29 -12.38 19.37 -41.20
N LEU A 30 -12.98 18.18 -41.18
CA LEU A 30 -12.42 17.02 -41.88
C LEU A 30 -13.54 16.47 -42.78
N THR A 31 -13.52 16.88 -44.05
CA THR A 31 -14.17 16.11 -45.10
C THR A 31 -13.30 14.88 -45.35
N THR A 32 -13.66 13.74 -44.76
CA THR A 32 -13.06 12.44 -45.09
C THR A 32 -13.58 12.02 -46.46
N GLY A 33 -12.72 12.08 -47.48
CA GLY A 33 -12.89 11.29 -48.68
C GLY A 33 -12.32 9.91 -48.39
N ALA A 34 -13.18 8.93 -48.13
CA ALA A 34 -12.77 7.54 -48.23
C ALA A 34 -12.62 7.22 -49.72
N ASP A 35 -11.38 7.00 -50.20
CA ASP A 35 -11.17 6.36 -51.49
C ASP A 35 -11.47 4.87 -51.33
N ILE A 36 -12.75 4.54 -51.41
CA ILE A 36 -13.20 3.16 -51.57
C ILE A 36 -12.93 2.80 -53.03
N THR A 37 -11.96 1.92 -53.30
CA THR A 37 -11.81 1.26 -54.61
C THR A 37 -13.03 0.37 -54.85
N THR A 38 -14.12 0.99 -55.30
CA THR A 38 -15.34 0.33 -55.70
C THR A 38 -15.26 -0.02 -57.18
N GLN A 39 -15.20 -1.32 -57.52
CA GLN A 39 -15.71 -1.75 -58.81
C GLN A 39 -17.24 -1.68 -58.73
N ALA A 40 -17.83 -0.78 -59.53
CA ALA A 40 -19.26 -0.50 -59.50
C ALA A 40 -20.12 -1.73 -59.85
N LEU A 41 -21.02 -2.17 -58.96
CA LEU A 41 -22.48 -2.31 -59.14
C LEU A 41 -23.15 -3.18 -58.03
N ASN A 42 -24.24 -2.63 -57.47
CA ASN A 42 -25.26 -3.18 -56.55
C ASN A 42 -25.00 -3.20 -55.02
N THR A 43 -26.01 -2.69 -54.32
CA THR A 43 -26.14 -2.43 -52.88
C THR A 43 -26.03 -3.68 -51.99
N ASN A 44 -25.29 -3.54 -50.87
CA ASN A 44 -24.92 -4.52 -49.83
C ASN A 44 -23.60 -5.29 -50.06
N GLN A 45 -22.48 -4.60 -50.31
CA GLN A 45 -21.16 -5.24 -50.24
C GLN A 45 -20.51 -5.07 -48.87
N ILE A 46 -20.18 -6.24 -48.30
CA ILE A 46 -19.31 -6.47 -47.16
C ILE A 46 -17.87 -6.20 -47.60
N VAL A 47 -17.12 -5.42 -46.82
CA VAL A 47 -15.80 -4.92 -47.20
C VAL A 47 -14.75 -5.88 -46.66
N LYS A 48 -14.02 -6.53 -47.58
CA LYS A 48 -12.86 -7.39 -47.27
C LYS A 48 -11.56 -6.57 -47.16
N ASP A 49 -11.50 -5.42 -47.84
CA ASP A 49 -10.29 -4.59 -47.90
C ASP A 49 -10.57 -3.21 -47.30
N VAL A 50 -10.37 -3.05 -45.98
CA VAL A 50 -10.56 -1.76 -45.31
C VAL A 50 -9.21 -1.07 -45.16
N SER A 51 -9.04 0.05 -45.86
CA SER A 51 -7.97 0.99 -45.60
C SER A 51 -8.51 2.39 -45.41
N SER A 52 -7.88 3.15 -44.52
CA SER A 52 -8.18 4.57 -44.39
C SER A 52 -6.90 5.37 -44.20
N THR A 53 -6.95 6.62 -44.64
CA THR A 53 -5.90 7.59 -44.32
C THR A 53 -6.18 8.16 -42.94
N VAL A 54 -5.37 7.78 -41.95
CA VAL A 54 -5.48 8.26 -40.56
C VAL A 54 -5.15 9.75 -40.46
N VAL A 55 -4.33 10.22 -41.39
CA VAL A 55 -4.06 11.64 -41.60
C VAL A 55 -4.24 11.94 -43.09
N GLY A 56 -5.23 12.78 -43.43
CA GLY A 56 -5.66 13.05 -44.81
C GLY A 56 -4.53 13.28 -45.83
N THR A 57 -4.80 12.87 -47.06
CA THR A 57 -3.93 12.92 -48.26
C THR A 57 -2.75 13.89 -48.18
N GLY A 58 -1.57 13.32 -47.90
CA GLY A 58 -0.24 13.92 -48.08
C GLY A 58 0.16 14.96 -47.04
N TYR A 59 1.17 14.66 -46.21
CA TYR A 59 2.06 15.71 -45.70
C TYR A 59 2.94 16.23 -46.85
N ASN A 60 2.29 16.70 -47.90
CA ASN A 60 2.93 17.52 -48.90
C ASN A 60 3.22 18.82 -48.19
N PHE A 61 4.49 19.23 -48.20
CA PHE A 61 5.03 20.29 -47.38
C PHE A 61 4.44 21.66 -47.74
N ASN A 62 3.15 21.86 -47.45
CA ASN A 62 2.36 22.97 -47.93
C ASN A 62 2.72 24.23 -47.15
N VAL A 63 3.25 25.23 -47.85
CA VAL A 63 3.53 26.58 -47.33
C VAL A 63 2.55 27.60 -47.88
N SER A 64 2.27 28.65 -47.08
CA SER A 64 1.25 29.69 -47.33
C SER A 64 1.75 30.92 -48.09
N THR A 65 3.04 31.00 -48.44
CA THR A 65 3.68 32.15 -49.10
C THR A 65 4.53 31.70 -50.29
N SER A 66 4.94 32.66 -51.14
CA SER A 66 5.61 32.44 -52.44
C SER A 66 7.14 32.40 -52.39
N ASP A 67 7.76 32.78 -51.28
CA ASP A 67 9.23 32.71 -51.14
C ASP A 67 9.68 31.23 -51.06
N SER A 68 10.89 30.87 -51.48
CA SER A 68 11.34 29.47 -51.47
C SER A 68 12.86 29.44 -51.43
N PRO A 69 13.52 28.81 -50.43
CA PRO A 69 12.98 27.79 -49.52
C PRO A 69 12.33 28.34 -48.23
N ILE A 70 11.16 27.82 -47.83
CA ILE A 70 10.45 28.19 -46.57
C ILE A 70 10.46 27.06 -45.55
N GLN A 71 10.44 27.35 -44.26
CA GLN A 71 10.24 26.31 -43.24
C GLN A 71 8.91 25.54 -43.41
N PRO A 72 8.92 24.20 -43.43
CA PRO A 72 7.69 23.40 -43.51
C PRO A 72 6.75 23.61 -42.30
N SER A 73 5.46 23.77 -42.57
CA SER A 73 4.41 23.91 -41.54
C SER A 73 4.27 22.61 -40.73
N GLY A 74 4.21 22.70 -39.40
CA GLY A 74 4.10 21.54 -38.51
C GLY A 74 5.40 20.74 -38.33
N TRP A 75 6.54 21.30 -38.74
CA TRP A 75 7.86 20.71 -38.56
C TRP A 75 8.82 21.69 -37.87
N THR A 76 9.57 21.17 -36.92
CA THR A 76 10.61 21.86 -36.15
C THR A 76 11.99 21.41 -36.59
N LYS A 77 12.94 22.34 -36.64
CA LYS A 77 14.33 22.08 -37.02
C LYS A 77 15.04 21.27 -35.93
N LEU A 78 15.89 20.33 -36.35
CA LEU A 78 16.80 19.59 -35.48
C LEU A 78 18.22 20.08 -35.76
N ASP A 79 18.75 20.96 -34.90
CA ASP A 79 20.11 21.49 -35.00
C ASP A 79 21.08 20.58 -34.22
N SER A 80 22.27 20.30 -34.77
CA SER A 80 23.34 19.65 -34.01
C SER A 80 24.33 20.69 -33.49
N GLU A 81 24.75 20.58 -32.22
CA GLU A 81 25.56 21.56 -31.46
C GLU A 81 26.93 21.92 -32.09
N SER A 82 27.33 21.27 -33.19
CA SER A 82 28.59 21.47 -33.91
C SER A 82 28.46 22.30 -35.20
N TYR A 83 27.31 22.95 -35.43
CA TYR A 83 26.95 23.50 -36.74
C TYR A 83 27.19 25.01 -36.89
N ASN A 84 27.84 25.42 -37.99
CA ASN A 84 27.90 26.81 -38.44
C ASN A 84 26.72 27.03 -39.41
N GLY A 85 25.74 27.83 -38.97
CA GLY A 85 24.39 28.02 -39.54
C GLY A 85 24.23 28.27 -41.06
N ASN A 86 25.32 28.62 -41.75
CA ASN A 86 25.29 29.36 -43.01
C ASN A 86 25.42 28.50 -44.27
N ASN A 87 25.71 27.19 -44.17
CA ASN A 87 26.10 26.37 -45.33
C ASN A 87 25.08 25.29 -45.76
N VAL A 88 23.87 25.24 -45.18
CA VAL A 88 22.79 24.32 -45.59
C VAL A 88 21.58 25.11 -46.03
N ILE A 89 21.18 24.90 -47.28
CA ILE A 89 19.97 25.44 -47.87
C ILE A 89 18.83 24.47 -47.57
N LYS A 90 17.78 24.93 -46.90
CA LYS A 90 16.73 24.04 -46.38
C LYS A 90 15.36 24.68 -46.34
N GLY A 91 14.35 23.90 -46.63
CA GLY A 91 12.96 24.34 -46.63
C GLY A 91 12.16 23.69 -47.74
N VAL A 92 10.91 24.06 -47.83
CA VAL A 92 9.99 23.67 -48.88
C VAL A 92 10.32 24.43 -50.14
N VAL A 93 10.48 23.68 -51.24
CA VAL A 93 10.71 24.20 -52.58
C VAL A 93 9.63 23.72 -53.54
N ASN A 94 9.34 24.53 -54.56
CA ASN A 94 8.37 24.20 -55.61
C ASN A 94 9.09 23.68 -56.86
N ILE A 95 8.87 22.41 -57.23
CA ILE A 95 9.53 21.76 -58.38
C ILE A 95 8.65 21.71 -59.64
N GLU A 96 7.49 22.40 -59.65
CA GLU A 96 6.50 22.41 -60.75
C GLU A 96 7.14 22.56 -62.14
N ASN A 97 8.05 23.53 -62.26
CA ASN A 97 8.78 23.86 -63.47
C ASN A 97 10.06 24.63 -63.12
N ASP A 98 10.93 24.85 -64.10
CA ASP A 98 12.21 25.55 -63.88
C ASP A 98 12.02 27.03 -63.50
N SER A 99 10.88 27.66 -63.82
CA SER A 99 10.58 29.03 -63.39
C SER A 99 10.18 29.14 -61.91
N ASN A 100 9.75 28.03 -61.29
CA ASN A 100 9.36 27.97 -59.88
C ASN A 100 10.48 27.42 -58.98
N PHE A 101 11.55 26.89 -59.56
CA PHE A 101 12.71 26.33 -58.87
C PHE A 101 13.97 27.11 -59.25
N ASP A 102 14.38 28.03 -58.39
CA ASP A 102 15.62 28.78 -58.60
C ASP A 102 16.84 27.91 -58.25
N THR A 103 17.59 27.49 -59.26
CA THR A 103 18.78 26.65 -59.09
C THR A 103 19.93 27.36 -58.39
N GLU A 104 20.03 28.70 -58.52
CA GLU A 104 21.05 29.49 -57.85
C GLU A 104 20.72 29.61 -56.35
N GLU A 105 19.47 29.90 -56.01
CA GLU A 105 19.01 29.99 -54.61
C GLU A 105 18.99 28.62 -53.92
N CYS A 106 18.61 27.55 -54.62
CA CYS A 106 18.55 26.19 -54.07
C CYS A 106 19.92 25.50 -54.02
N GLY A 107 20.91 25.99 -54.76
CA GLY A 107 22.27 25.41 -54.83
C GLY A 107 22.29 23.97 -55.36
N THR A 108 21.31 23.58 -56.17
CA THR A 108 21.16 22.24 -56.75
C THR A 108 20.26 22.29 -57.99
N SER A 109 20.29 21.25 -58.82
CA SER A 109 19.37 21.14 -59.97
C SER A 109 17.97 20.71 -59.52
N ARG A 110 16.93 21.14 -60.25
CA ARG A 110 15.56 20.72 -60.01
C ARG A 110 15.43 19.19 -60.13
N PRO A 111 14.88 18.48 -59.13
CA PRO A 111 14.64 17.04 -59.24
C PRO A 111 13.55 16.76 -60.28
N SER A 112 13.55 15.56 -60.85
CA SER A 112 12.43 15.11 -61.69
C SER A 112 11.11 15.09 -60.90
N MET A 113 9.96 15.11 -61.57
CA MET A 113 8.66 14.98 -60.89
C MET A 113 8.52 13.60 -60.23
N PRO A 114 7.99 13.51 -58.98
CA PRO A 114 7.78 12.24 -58.30
C PRO A 114 6.80 11.28 -59.00
N ILE A 115 5.84 11.81 -59.77
CA ILE A 115 4.89 11.01 -60.56
C ILE A 115 4.93 11.46 -62.03
N LYS A 116 5.08 10.50 -62.97
CA LYS A 116 5.17 10.77 -64.43
C LYS A 116 3.83 10.77 -65.17
N ASP A 117 2.70 10.56 -64.49
CA ASP A 117 1.42 10.33 -65.17
C ASP A 117 0.78 11.62 -65.69
N LYS A 118 0.31 11.58 -66.94
CA LYS A 118 -0.06 12.76 -67.76
C LYS A 118 -1.34 13.48 -67.32
N ASP A 119 -2.05 12.99 -66.29
CA ASP A 119 -3.31 13.55 -65.79
C ASP A 119 -3.16 14.28 -64.42
N THR A 120 -1.93 14.56 -64.01
CA THR A 120 -1.55 15.17 -62.71
C THR A 120 -1.73 16.69 -62.62
N THR A 121 -2.41 17.33 -63.58
CA THR A 121 -2.55 18.81 -63.64
C THR A 121 -3.46 19.43 -62.57
N LYS A 122 -3.87 18.70 -61.52
CA LYS A 122 -4.89 19.18 -60.56
C LYS A 122 -4.52 19.12 -59.07
N ASN A 123 -3.42 18.49 -58.66
CA ASN A 123 -3.02 18.50 -57.25
C ASN A 123 -1.66 19.21 -57.04
N PRO A 124 -1.65 20.51 -56.68
CA PRO A 124 -0.43 21.30 -56.51
C PRO A 124 0.48 20.80 -55.36
N ALA A 125 -0.01 19.84 -54.57
CA ALA A 125 0.70 19.30 -53.43
C ALA A 125 1.93 18.45 -53.84
N TYR A 126 1.93 17.82 -55.03
CA TYR A 126 3.09 17.06 -55.54
C TYR A 126 4.29 17.94 -55.91
N TYR A 127 4.06 19.24 -56.12
CA TYR A 127 5.12 20.17 -56.51
C TYR A 127 5.90 20.70 -55.30
N LYS A 128 5.35 20.63 -54.09
CA LYS A 128 5.98 21.17 -52.87
C LYS A 128 6.74 20.08 -52.13
N ASN A 129 8.06 20.19 -52.12
CA ASN A 129 8.96 19.16 -51.58
C ASN A 129 9.82 19.76 -50.48
N LEU A 130 10.07 19.01 -49.41
CA LEU A 130 11.07 19.41 -48.42
C LEU A 130 12.45 19.15 -48.98
N MET A 131 13.24 20.20 -49.19
CA MET A 131 14.63 20.11 -49.59
C MET A 131 15.55 20.40 -48.41
N ILE A 132 16.63 19.62 -48.30
CA ILE A 132 17.77 19.90 -47.42
C ILE A 132 19.04 19.67 -48.25
N ASN A 133 19.85 20.72 -48.43
CA ASN A 133 21.02 20.69 -49.31
C ASN A 133 22.27 21.24 -48.62
N ALA A 134 23.34 20.44 -48.60
CA ALA A 134 24.68 20.86 -48.18
C ALA A 134 25.62 20.87 -49.40
N ASN A 135 25.64 21.99 -50.13
CA ASN A 135 26.31 22.09 -51.44
C ASN A 135 27.85 22.14 -51.35
N GLU A 136 28.41 22.79 -50.32
CA GLU A 136 29.86 23.06 -50.26
C GLU A 136 30.59 22.26 -49.17
N THR A 137 30.01 22.16 -47.98
CA THR A 137 30.63 21.50 -46.81
C THR A 137 29.72 20.39 -46.28
N PRO A 138 30.25 19.18 -45.99
CA PRO A 138 29.46 18.12 -45.40
C PRO A 138 28.77 18.57 -44.11
N ALA A 139 27.45 18.41 -44.06
CA ALA A 139 26.63 18.77 -42.92
C ALA A 139 25.55 17.71 -42.69
N ARG A 140 25.00 17.68 -41.47
CA ARG A 140 23.76 16.98 -41.16
C ARG A 140 22.72 18.01 -40.74
N PHE A 141 21.49 17.82 -41.19
CA PHE A 141 20.38 18.70 -40.80
C PHE A 141 19.07 17.93 -40.93
N GLY A 142 18.19 18.08 -39.95
CA GLY A 142 16.91 17.36 -39.94
C GLY A 142 15.72 18.23 -39.59
N TYR A 143 14.54 17.71 -39.89
CA TYR A 143 13.26 18.22 -39.43
C TYR A 143 12.55 17.13 -38.62
N LYS A 144 12.01 17.50 -37.46
CA LYS A 144 11.10 16.70 -36.64
C LYS A 144 9.68 17.20 -36.80
N LYS A 145 8.73 16.29 -36.94
CA LYS A 145 7.32 16.66 -36.94
C LYS A 145 6.88 17.13 -35.55
N SER A 146 6.18 18.26 -35.47
CA SER A 146 5.82 18.90 -34.21
C SER A 146 4.67 18.22 -33.45
N SER A 147 3.83 17.44 -34.15
CA SER A 147 2.80 16.60 -33.52
C SER A 147 3.15 15.13 -33.65
N THR A 148 2.84 14.34 -32.62
CA THR A 148 2.91 12.88 -32.70
C THR A 148 1.81 12.34 -33.59
N ILE A 149 2.05 11.15 -34.16
CA ILE A 149 1.03 10.33 -34.83
C ILE A 149 0.56 9.32 -33.79
N THR A 150 -0.73 9.22 -33.57
CA THR A 150 -1.31 8.22 -32.67
C THR A 150 -1.63 6.97 -33.46
N LEU A 151 -1.10 5.84 -33.02
CA LEU A 151 -1.47 4.51 -33.49
C LEU A 151 -2.33 3.87 -32.38
N GLU A 152 -3.56 3.51 -32.70
CA GLU A 152 -4.45 2.79 -31.77
C GLU A 152 -3.95 1.37 -31.52
N GLU A 153 -4.28 0.81 -30.36
CA GLU A 153 -4.01 -0.60 -29.98
C GLU A 153 -4.64 -1.61 -30.98
N ASP A 154 -4.09 -2.82 -30.99
CA ASP A 154 -4.53 -3.95 -31.84
C ASP A 154 -4.82 -3.60 -33.31
N SER A 155 -3.89 -2.85 -33.91
CA SER A 155 -4.09 -2.24 -35.23
C SER A 155 -2.86 -2.36 -36.14
N TYR A 156 -3.10 -2.25 -37.43
CA TYR A 156 -2.09 -2.45 -38.47
C TYR A 156 -1.94 -1.20 -39.33
N TYR A 157 -0.71 -0.74 -39.50
CA TYR A 157 -0.41 0.52 -40.16
C TYR A 157 0.68 0.37 -41.22
N ARG A 158 0.60 1.23 -42.23
CA ARG A 158 1.69 1.49 -43.17
C ARG A 158 2.00 2.97 -43.15
N ILE A 159 3.26 3.29 -42.87
CA ILE A 159 3.81 4.62 -43.03
C ILE A 159 4.72 4.62 -44.24
N SER A 160 4.56 5.56 -45.17
CA SER A 160 5.45 5.70 -46.30
C SER A 160 5.98 7.11 -46.47
N VAL A 161 7.18 7.23 -47.06
CA VAL A 161 7.86 8.49 -47.36
C VAL A 161 8.56 8.37 -48.71
N LEU A 162 8.35 9.34 -49.60
CA LEU A 162 9.03 9.41 -50.88
C LEU A 162 10.32 10.22 -50.76
N VAL A 163 11.44 9.65 -51.23
CA VAL A 163 12.79 10.23 -51.06
C VAL A 163 13.50 10.36 -52.41
N TYR A 164 14.22 11.46 -52.59
CA TYR A 164 15.08 11.72 -53.74
C TYR A 164 16.43 12.28 -53.29
N THR A 165 17.52 11.70 -53.75
CA THR A 165 18.87 12.20 -53.46
C THR A 165 19.58 12.62 -54.75
N GLN A 166 20.02 13.88 -54.83
CA GLN A 166 20.61 14.47 -56.02
C GLN A 166 22.14 14.48 -55.95
N LYS A 167 22.79 13.67 -56.81
CA LYS A 167 24.26 13.58 -56.88
C LYS A 167 24.87 14.95 -57.19
N ILE A 168 25.92 15.34 -56.46
CA ILE A 168 26.78 16.47 -56.82
C ILE A 168 27.66 16.04 -58.00
N ALA A 169 27.70 16.84 -59.07
CA ALA A 169 28.55 16.58 -60.22
C ALA A 169 30.04 16.59 -59.81
N GLU A 170 30.84 15.71 -60.44
CA GLU A 170 32.30 15.71 -60.25
C GLU A 170 32.87 17.08 -60.65
N LYS A 171 33.70 17.66 -59.78
CA LYS A 171 34.33 18.95 -60.04
C LYS A 171 35.73 18.72 -60.55
N THR A 172 35.97 19.04 -61.82
CA THR A 172 37.30 19.02 -62.44
C THR A 172 37.84 20.44 -62.44
N GLU A 173 38.90 20.68 -61.68
CA GLU A 173 39.61 21.96 -61.64
C GLU A 173 40.99 21.81 -62.28
N GLU A 174 41.37 22.77 -63.10
CA GLU A 174 42.74 22.89 -63.61
C GLU A 174 43.58 23.61 -62.58
N VAL A 175 44.52 22.90 -61.94
CA VAL A 175 45.47 23.48 -60.99
C VAL A 175 46.80 23.65 -61.72
N THR A 176 47.21 24.91 -61.90
CA THR A 176 48.52 25.24 -62.47
C THR A 176 49.52 25.43 -61.34
N ASP A 177 50.56 24.62 -61.33
CA ASP A 177 51.67 24.76 -60.39
C ASP A 177 52.41 26.08 -60.68
N GLU A 178 52.44 26.99 -59.71
CA GLU A 178 52.97 28.35 -59.90
C GLU A 178 54.49 28.38 -60.16
N GLU A 179 55.21 27.32 -59.82
CA GLU A 179 56.68 27.25 -59.93
C GLU A 179 57.12 26.57 -61.24
N THR A 180 56.35 25.60 -61.73
CA THR A 180 56.66 24.84 -62.95
C THR A 180 55.81 25.23 -64.18
N GLN A 181 54.73 26.00 -63.98
CA GLN A 181 53.71 26.34 -64.99
C GLN A 181 53.05 25.13 -65.67
N GLU A 182 53.16 23.93 -65.10
CA GLU A 182 52.41 22.76 -65.57
C GLU A 182 50.99 22.77 -65.00
N THR A 183 50.01 22.61 -65.89
CA THR A 183 48.59 22.52 -65.54
C THR A 183 48.21 21.06 -65.35
N THR A 184 47.75 20.72 -64.14
CA THR A 184 47.28 19.38 -63.79
C THR A 184 45.78 19.42 -63.54
N THR A 185 45.01 18.52 -64.13
CA THR A 185 43.57 18.40 -63.87
C THR A 185 43.35 17.60 -62.59
N VAL A 186 42.78 18.24 -61.57
CA VAL A 186 42.36 17.59 -60.34
C VAL A 186 40.86 17.35 -60.42
N THR A 187 40.46 16.07 -60.51
CA THR A 187 39.04 15.69 -60.44
C THR A 187 38.72 15.33 -59.00
N THR A 188 37.85 16.09 -58.36
CA THR A 188 37.32 15.76 -57.04
C THR A 188 36.12 14.83 -57.22
N PRO A 189 36.13 13.60 -56.67
CA PRO A 189 34.99 12.71 -56.75
C PRO A 189 33.76 13.37 -56.10
N GLY A 190 32.63 13.40 -56.81
CA GLY A 190 31.36 13.79 -56.22
C GLY A 190 31.01 12.81 -55.10
N LYS A 191 30.75 13.32 -53.89
CA LYS A 191 30.26 12.50 -52.78
C LYS A 191 28.75 12.31 -52.90
N ASP A 192 28.27 11.10 -52.67
CA ASP A 192 26.85 10.79 -52.77
C ASP A 192 26.07 11.41 -51.60
N PRO A 193 24.97 12.13 -51.88
CA PRO A 193 24.05 12.57 -50.83
C PRO A 193 23.42 11.37 -50.14
N THR A 194 23.30 11.46 -48.83
CA THR A 194 22.58 10.47 -48.04
C THR A 194 21.42 11.11 -47.30
N ALA A 195 20.27 10.46 -47.29
CA ALA A 195 19.10 10.83 -46.50
C ALA A 195 18.89 9.84 -45.35
N SER A 196 18.17 10.24 -44.31
CA SER A 196 17.69 9.30 -43.29
C SER A 196 16.26 9.62 -42.85
N ILE A 197 15.51 8.59 -42.49
CA ILE A 197 14.14 8.66 -41.94
C ILE A 197 14.16 7.94 -40.59
N TYR A 198 13.61 8.56 -39.54
CA TYR A 198 13.45 7.93 -38.23
C TYR A 198 12.00 8.02 -37.77
N LEU A 199 11.47 6.91 -37.26
CA LEU A 199 10.31 6.88 -36.39
C LEU A 199 10.80 6.79 -34.94
N THR A 200 10.15 7.53 -34.03
CA THR A 200 10.54 7.62 -32.62
C THR A 200 9.35 7.32 -31.73
N GLY A 201 9.57 6.80 -30.53
CA GLY A 201 8.48 6.42 -29.60
C GLY A 201 7.74 5.14 -30.01
N ILE A 202 8.47 4.20 -30.65
CA ILE A 202 7.96 2.85 -30.98
C ILE A 202 8.57 1.81 -30.05
N VAL A 203 9.90 1.71 -30.02
CA VAL A 203 10.68 0.85 -29.11
C VAL A 203 11.91 1.61 -28.60
N ASP A 204 12.50 1.13 -27.51
CA ASP A 204 13.74 1.68 -26.93
C ASP A 204 14.97 1.39 -27.80
N GLU A 205 16.06 2.13 -27.61
CA GLU A 205 17.27 2.00 -28.45
C GLU A 205 17.99 0.65 -28.30
N ASP A 206 17.77 -0.04 -27.18
CA ASP A 206 18.34 -1.35 -26.87
C ASP A 206 17.49 -2.51 -27.44
N ASP A 207 16.31 -2.23 -28.00
CA ASP A 207 15.39 -3.23 -28.57
C ASP A 207 15.88 -3.73 -29.94
N GLU A 208 15.74 -5.04 -30.22
CA GLU A 208 16.13 -5.65 -31.49
C GLU A 208 15.38 -5.04 -32.71
N GLN A 209 14.13 -4.61 -32.51
CA GLN A 209 13.30 -3.94 -33.52
C GLN A 209 13.72 -2.49 -33.76
N TYR A 210 14.53 -1.86 -32.89
CA TYR A 210 14.93 -0.45 -33.03
C TYR A 210 15.57 -0.16 -34.38
N SER A 211 16.40 -1.08 -34.87
CA SER A 211 17.02 -0.98 -36.20
C SER A 211 16.01 -0.84 -37.35
N LYS A 212 14.78 -1.36 -37.18
CA LYS A 212 13.70 -1.33 -38.17
C LYS A 212 12.84 -0.06 -38.07
N THR A 213 13.01 0.74 -37.03
CA THR A 213 12.32 2.05 -36.88
C THR A 213 12.91 3.16 -37.74
N LYS A 214 13.98 2.86 -38.50
CA LYS A 214 14.72 3.85 -39.29
C LYS A 214 15.20 3.32 -40.63
N PHE A 215 15.38 4.25 -41.56
CA PHE A 215 16.22 4.05 -42.74
C PHE A 215 17.36 5.05 -42.67
N GLU A 216 18.60 4.58 -42.63
CA GLU A 216 19.78 5.44 -42.55
C GLU A 216 20.62 5.33 -43.81
N ASN A 217 21.22 6.46 -44.19
CA ASN A 217 22.13 6.56 -45.34
C ASN A 217 21.48 6.15 -46.69
N ILE A 218 20.22 6.52 -46.88
CA ILE A 218 19.46 6.34 -48.14
C ILE A 218 20.15 7.10 -49.27
N THR A 219 20.38 6.42 -50.40
CA THR A 219 20.83 7.03 -51.65
C THR A 219 19.98 6.51 -52.82
N THR A 220 19.24 7.41 -53.49
CA THR A 220 18.36 7.08 -54.62
C THR A 220 18.90 7.57 -55.98
N LEU A 221 20.04 8.28 -55.97
CA LEU A 221 20.82 8.70 -57.15
C LEU A 221 19.98 9.25 -58.31
N GLY A 222 19.16 10.27 -58.02
CA GLY A 222 18.43 10.98 -59.06
C GLY A 222 17.09 10.35 -59.46
N SER A 223 16.60 9.36 -58.70
CA SER A 223 15.26 8.79 -58.84
C SER A 223 14.46 8.95 -57.54
N TRP A 224 13.13 9.07 -57.65
CA TRP A 224 12.25 9.03 -56.48
C TRP A 224 12.02 7.58 -56.06
N THR A 225 12.23 7.30 -54.78
CA THR A 225 12.04 5.96 -54.20
C THR A 225 11.19 6.09 -52.95
N GLU A 226 10.16 5.25 -52.82
CA GLU A 226 9.28 5.21 -51.66
C GLU A 226 9.79 4.20 -50.63
N TYR A 227 9.85 4.63 -49.37
CA TYR A 227 10.25 3.84 -48.21
C TYR A 227 9.05 3.57 -47.31
N PHE A 228 8.92 2.34 -46.82
CA PHE A 228 7.76 1.85 -46.09
C PHE A 228 8.13 1.30 -44.72
N PHE A 229 7.36 1.70 -43.71
CA PHE A 229 7.29 1.04 -42.41
C PHE A 229 5.92 0.37 -42.31
N TYR A 230 5.93 -0.95 -42.16
CA TYR A 230 4.74 -1.70 -41.77
C TYR A 230 4.82 -1.94 -40.26
N ILE A 231 3.77 -1.59 -39.54
CA ILE A 231 3.73 -1.59 -38.07
C ILE A 231 2.45 -2.29 -37.65
N ASP A 232 2.55 -3.37 -36.88
CA ASP A 232 1.44 -3.83 -36.04
C ASP A 232 1.61 -3.25 -34.63
N THR A 233 0.51 -3.13 -33.90
CA THR A 233 0.49 -2.48 -32.58
C THR A 233 -0.27 -3.36 -31.61
N GLU A 234 0.34 -3.65 -30.47
CA GLU A 234 -0.35 -4.29 -29.36
C GLU A 234 -1.02 -3.24 -28.47
N GLU A 235 -0.29 -2.20 -28.10
CA GLU A 235 -0.80 -1.08 -27.32
C GLU A 235 -0.87 0.22 -28.13
N LYS A 236 -1.54 1.23 -27.56
CA LYS A 236 -1.65 2.55 -28.16
C LYS A 236 -0.32 3.29 -28.15
N LEU A 237 0.22 3.63 -29.33
CA LEU A 237 1.50 4.33 -29.47
C LEU A 237 1.35 5.79 -29.89
N SER A 238 2.30 6.62 -29.46
CA SER A 238 2.46 8.01 -29.90
C SER A 238 3.81 8.20 -30.56
N ILE A 239 3.85 8.12 -31.90
CA ILE A 239 5.10 8.09 -32.65
C ILE A 239 5.49 9.50 -33.17
N GLY A 240 6.78 9.82 -33.13
CA GLY A 240 7.36 10.98 -33.81
C GLY A 240 8.04 10.59 -35.12
N MET A 241 8.23 11.55 -36.03
CA MET A 241 8.92 11.34 -37.30
C MET A 241 10.01 12.39 -37.52
N GLU A 242 11.17 11.95 -38.00
CA GLU A 242 12.30 12.81 -38.34
C GLU A 242 12.86 12.50 -39.74
N LEU A 243 13.15 13.55 -40.50
CA LEU A 243 13.70 13.48 -41.86
C LEU A 243 15.02 14.25 -41.93
N TRP A 244 16.08 13.64 -42.47
CA TRP A 244 17.44 14.15 -42.37
C TRP A 244 18.20 14.15 -43.71
N LEU A 245 19.02 15.18 -43.92
CA LEU A 245 20.25 15.09 -44.71
C LEU A 245 21.35 14.50 -43.82
N GLY A 246 22.07 13.50 -44.33
CA GLY A 246 22.98 12.68 -43.55
C GLY A 246 22.20 11.77 -42.60
N SER A 247 22.73 11.58 -41.40
CA SER A 247 22.08 10.86 -40.31
C SER A 247 22.17 11.69 -39.02
N LYS A 248 21.63 11.15 -37.92
CA LYS A 248 21.85 11.74 -36.59
C LYS A 248 23.33 11.85 -36.22
N THR A 249 24.23 11.04 -36.80
CA THR A 249 25.66 10.97 -36.45
C THR A 249 26.62 11.26 -37.61
N THR A 250 26.16 11.16 -38.87
CA THR A 250 26.99 11.31 -40.07
C THR A 250 26.60 12.53 -40.88
N ASN A 251 27.60 13.33 -41.24
CA ASN A 251 27.44 14.45 -42.18
C ASN A 251 27.40 13.95 -43.63
N ALA A 252 26.63 14.63 -44.48
CA ALA A 252 26.52 14.36 -45.92
C ALA A 252 26.65 15.65 -46.75
N THR A 253 26.89 15.50 -48.04
CA THR A 253 26.93 16.59 -49.03
C THR A 253 25.89 16.33 -50.10
N GLY A 254 25.34 17.39 -50.69
CA GLY A 254 24.34 17.32 -51.75
C GLY A 254 22.93 17.52 -51.23
N ALA A 255 21.97 17.40 -52.14
CA ALA A 255 20.57 17.70 -51.86
C ALA A 255 19.75 16.42 -51.68
N VAL A 256 18.93 16.41 -50.63
CA VAL A 256 17.88 15.42 -50.42
C VAL A 256 16.53 16.11 -50.47
N PHE A 257 15.56 15.42 -51.06
CA PHE A 257 14.17 15.87 -51.14
C PHE A 257 13.25 14.79 -50.57
N PHE A 258 12.25 15.23 -49.83
CA PHE A 258 11.19 14.38 -49.28
C PHE A 258 9.83 14.84 -49.81
N ASN A 259 8.92 13.90 -50.01
CA ASN A 259 7.52 14.17 -50.34
C ASN A 259 6.60 13.02 -49.88
N GLU A 260 5.30 13.21 -50.00
CA GLU A 260 4.26 12.17 -49.85
C GLU A 260 4.35 11.33 -48.57
N VAL A 261 4.57 11.96 -47.41
CA VAL A 261 4.44 11.20 -46.15
C VAL A 261 2.98 10.77 -45.98
N THR A 262 2.75 9.47 -45.91
CA THR A 262 1.41 8.87 -45.81
C THR A 262 1.33 7.92 -44.63
N VAL A 263 0.22 7.96 -43.89
CA VAL A 263 -0.09 7.00 -42.81
C VAL A 263 -1.44 6.37 -43.12
N LEU A 264 -1.42 5.08 -43.45
CA LEU A 264 -2.61 4.28 -43.66
C LEU A 264 -2.80 3.31 -42.50
N ARG A 265 -4.06 3.10 -42.12
CA ARG A 265 -4.48 1.97 -41.27
C ARG A 265 -5.13 0.92 -42.15
N TYR A 266 -4.82 -0.34 -41.90
CA TYR A 266 -5.37 -1.50 -42.57
C TYR A 266 -6.12 -2.39 -41.59
N SER A 267 -7.04 -3.19 -42.11
CA SER A 267 -7.41 -4.45 -41.49
C SER A 267 -6.24 -5.45 -41.54
N GLU A 268 -6.23 -6.44 -40.65
CA GLU A 268 -5.12 -7.40 -40.52
C GLU A 268 -4.88 -8.23 -41.78
N ASP A 269 -5.95 -8.73 -42.40
CA ASP A 269 -5.90 -9.45 -43.69
C ASP A 269 -5.27 -8.60 -44.80
N THR A 270 -5.72 -7.35 -44.95
CA THR A 270 -5.16 -6.40 -45.92
C THR A 270 -3.69 -6.12 -45.60
N TYR A 271 -3.34 -5.93 -44.33
CA TYR A 271 -1.96 -5.72 -43.91
C TYR A 271 -1.07 -6.92 -44.27
N ALA A 272 -1.52 -8.15 -44.02
CA ALA A 272 -0.80 -9.36 -44.39
C ALA A 272 -0.60 -9.47 -45.90
N ASP A 273 -1.63 -9.18 -46.69
CA ASP A 273 -1.53 -9.13 -48.15
C ASP A 273 -0.53 -8.08 -48.63
N GLN A 274 -0.57 -6.87 -48.05
CA GLN A 274 0.39 -5.80 -48.36
C GLN A 274 1.83 -6.19 -48.00
N ILE A 275 2.04 -6.84 -46.86
CA ILE A 275 3.36 -7.37 -46.47
C ILE A 275 3.82 -8.45 -47.46
N ASN A 276 2.95 -9.37 -47.85
CA ASN A 276 3.30 -10.44 -48.79
C ASN A 276 3.68 -9.87 -50.16
N ILE A 277 2.94 -8.88 -50.66
CA ILE A 277 3.29 -8.13 -51.87
C ILE A 277 4.66 -7.44 -51.69
N ALA A 278 4.87 -6.76 -50.57
CA ALA A 278 6.09 -6.03 -50.27
C ALA A 278 7.33 -6.94 -50.17
N LYS A 279 7.21 -8.10 -49.49
CA LYS A 279 8.27 -9.12 -49.36
C LYS A 279 8.71 -9.68 -50.72
N ASN A 280 7.80 -9.77 -51.69
CA ASN A 280 8.12 -10.25 -53.04
C ASN A 280 8.87 -9.22 -53.91
N ILE A 281 8.97 -7.95 -53.48
CA ILE A 281 9.63 -6.86 -54.22
C ILE A 281 11.06 -6.59 -53.70
N ASN A 282 11.42 -7.14 -52.52
CA ASN A 282 12.64 -6.97 -51.72
C ASN A 282 13.80 -6.12 -52.32
N ASN A 283 13.71 -4.79 -52.15
CA ASN A 283 14.69 -3.80 -52.64
C ASN A 283 15.31 -2.92 -51.53
N GLY A 284 15.22 -3.31 -50.26
CA GLY A 284 15.79 -2.53 -49.13
C GLY A 284 15.02 -1.26 -48.74
N THR A 285 13.77 -1.11 -49.19
CA THR A 285 12.91 0.05 -48.91
C THR A 285 11.78 -0.25 -47.92
N ILE A 286 11.79 -1.42 -47.30
CA ILE A 286 10.71 -1.90 -46.43
C ILE A 286 11.28 -2.33 -45.09
N ASN A 287 10.71 -1.79 -44.02
CA ASN A 287 10.93 -2.24 -42.66
C ASN A 287 9.62 -2.80 -42.10
N LEU A 288 9.70 -3.97 -41.46
CA LEU A 288 8.58 -4.61 -40.78
C LEU A 288 8.83 -4.53 -39.27
N ILE A 289 8.00 -3.77 -38.57
CA ILE A 289 8.05 -3.58 -37.12
C ILE A 289 6.89 -4.39 -36.55
N GLN A 290 7.22 -5.47 -35.85
CA GLN A 290 6.26 -6.44 -35.33
C GLN A 290 6.26 -6.37 -33.80
N LEU A 291 5.31 -5.65 -33.25
CA LEU A 291 5.08 -5.45 -31.82
C LEU A 291 4.07 -6.46 -31.28
N GLN A 292 3.19 -7.00 -32.11
CA GLN A 292 2.33 -8.12 -31.71
C GLN A 292 3.08 -9.45 -31.79
N GLU A 293 3.00 -10.24 -30.72
CA GLU A 293 3.40 -11.64 -30.76
C GLU A 293 2.37 -12.49 -31.52
N LYS A 294 2.81 -13.63 -32.06
CA LYS A 294 1.96 -14.49 -32.85
C LYS A 294 1.07 -15.33 -31.93
N ASP A 295 -0.13 -14.82 -31.70
CA ASP A 295 -1.23 -15.57 -31.06
C ASP A 295 -1.41 -16.97 -31.66
N ASN A 296 -1.58 -17.98 -30.80
CA ASN A 296 -1.92 -19.33 -31.21
C ASN A 296 -3.43 -19.59 -31.04
N GLU A 297 -3.99 -20.45 -31.90
CA GLU A 297 -5.33 -21.00 -31.65
C GLU A 297 -5.33 -21.72 -30.30
N VAL A 298 -6.19 -21.26 -29.39
CA VAL A 298 -6.26 -21.80 -28.02
C VAL A 298 -6.96 -23.15 -27.94
N VAL A 299 -7.90 -23.40 -28.86
CA VAL A 299 -8.70 -24.62 -28.92
C VAL A 299 -8.84 -25.07 -30.37
N GLU A 300 -9.10 -26.36 -30.58
CA GLU A 300 -9.35 -26.89 -31.91
C GLU A 300 -10.48 -26.11 -32.58
N ASN A 301 -10.18 -25.51 -33.74
CA ASN A 301 -11.13 -24.72 -34.53
C ASN A 301 -11.72 -23.53 -33.73
N GLY A 302 -10.85 -22.81 -33.01
CA GLY A 302 -11.20 -21.55 -32.33
C GLY A 302 -11.56 -20.40 -33.27
N ASN A 303 -11.12 -20.47 -34.53
CA ASN A 303 -11.46 -19.55 -35.64
C ASN A 303 -12.68 -19.99 -36.47
N PHE A 304 -13.30 -21.13 -36.14
CA PHE A 304 -14.48 -21.65 -36.82
C PHE A 304 -14.37 -21.80 -38.35
N GLU A 305 -13.18 -21.98 -38.93
CA GLU A 305 -13.02 -22.25 -40.37
C GLU A 305 -13.42 -23.67 -40.79
N GLN A 306 -13.66 -24.54 -39.80
CA GLN A 306 -14.21 -25.88 -39.98
C GLN A 306 -15.61 -25.96 -39.36
N ALA A 307 -16.27 -27.12 -39.46
CA ALA A 307 -17.52 -27.38 -38.75
C ALA A 307 -17.34 -27.28 -37.22
N LEU A 308 -18.30 -27.69 -36.39
CA LEU A 308 -18.16 -27.64 -34.92
C LEU A 308 -17.13 -28.65 -34.34
N ASN A 309 -16.04 -28.93 -35.03
CA ASN A 309 -14.91 -29.72 -34.51
C ASN A 309 -14.37 -29.02 -33.26
N GLY A 310 -14.03 -29.79 -32.22
CA GLY A 310 -13.66 -29.21 -30.92
C GLY A 310 -14.81 -28.61 -30.12
N TRP A 311 -16.03 -28.42 -30.67
CA TRP A 311 -17.12 -27.74 -29.97
C TRP A 311 -18.37 -28.63 -29.81
N LYS A 312 -18.89 -28.74 -28.59
CA LYS A 312 -20.11 -29.51 -28.27
C LYS A 312 -21.20 -28.63 -27.68
N ARG A 313 -22.46 -28.99 -27.94
CA ARG A 313 -23.61 -28.34 -27.31
C ARG A 313 -23.74 -28.84 -25.87
N MET A 314 -23.79 -27.91 -24.91
CA MET A 314 -23.99 -28.22 -23.50
C MET A 314 -25.43 -28.09 -23.04
N SER A 315 -26.12 -27.04 -23.48
CA SER A 315 -27.46 -26.69 -22.97
C SER A 315 -28.31 -26.01 -24.04
N GLN A 316 -29.63 -26.19 -23.94
CA GLN A 316 -30.62 -25.49 -24.74
C GLN A 316 -32.01 -25.52 -24.05
N SER A 317 -32.77 -24.43 -24.18
CA SER A 317 -34.16 -24.35 -23.71
C SER A 317 -35.17 -25.08 -24.60
N THR A 318 -34.85 -25.32 -25.87
CA THR A 318 -35.70 -26.06 -26.81
C THR A 318 -34.87 -26.81 -27.85
N SER A 319 -35.40 -27.91 -28.36
CA SER A 319 -34.81 -28.70 -29.45
C SER A 319 -35.27 -28.25 -30.84
N SER A 320 -36.08 -27.20 -30.94
CA SER A 320 -36.56 -26.69 -32.23
C SER A 320 -35.44 -25.97 -32.99
N ALA A 321 -34.93 -26.60 -34.04
CA ALA A 321 -33.88 -26.05 -34.92
C ALA A 321 -34.27 -24.74 -35.62
N SER A 322 -35.57 -24.42 -35.71
CA SER A 322 -36.05 -23.12 -36.23
C SER A 322 -36.12 -22.02 -35.18
N ALA A 323 -36.20 -22.39 -33.89
CA ALA A 323 -36.29 -21.46 -32.76
C ALA A 323 -34.93 -21.21 -32.10
N GLN A 324 -34.03 -22.20 -32.10
CA GLN A 324 -32.66 -22.07 -31.63
C GLN A 324 -31.68 -22.62 -32.66
N ILE A 325 -30.69 -21.82 -33.02
CA ILE A 325 -29.64 -22.16 -33.99
C ILE A 325 -28.29 -22.01 -33.30
N SER A 326 -27.39 -22.97 -33.50
CA SER A 326 -25.95 -22.84 -33.23
C SER A 326 -25.22 -23.60 -34.34
N LYS A 327 -24.51 -22.89 -35.21
CA LYS A 327 -23.73 -23.48 -36.31
C LYS A 327 -22.65 -22.52 -36.78
N VAL A 328 -21.63 -23.06 -37.41
CA VAL A 328 -20.66 -22.28 -38.18
C VAL A 328 -21.32 -21.77 -39.46
N VAL A 329 -21.06 -20.50 -39.79
CA VAL A 329 -21.57 -19.84 -41.01
C VAL A 329 -20.46 -19.03 -41.67
N ASP A 330 -20.55 -18.89 -42.99
CA ASP A 330 -19.70 -17.97 -43.75
C ASP A 330 -20.09 -16.52 -43.42
N ALA A 331 -19.15 -15.77 -42.85
CA ALA A 331 -19.35 -14.42 -42.35
C ALA A 331 -19.62 -13.38 -43.46
N ASN A 332 -19.25 -13.68 -44.70
CA ASN A 332 -19.43 -12.80 -45.86
C ASN A 332 -20.74 -13.02 -46.62
N THR A 333 -21.35 -14.20 -46.50
CA THR A 333 -22.50 -14.58 -47.35
C THR A 333 -23.72 -15.02 -46.56
N PHE A 334 -23.58 -15.27 -45.25
CA PHE A 334 -24.70 -15.70 -44.42
C PHE A 334 -25.83 -14.68 -44.41
N SER A 335 -27.07 -15.16 -44.58
CA SER A 335 -28.25 -14.35 -44.35
C SER A 335 -29.38 -15.22 -43.80
N LYS A 336 -30.20 -14.62 -42.93
CA LYS A 336 -31.41 -15.24 -42.41
C LYS A 336 -32.55 -14.24 -42.48
N VAL A 337 -33.58 -14.60 -43.25
CA VAL A 337 -34.83 -13.84 -43.34
C VAL A 337 -35.93 -14.67 -42.71
N ASN A 338 -36.55 -14.14 -41.67
CA ASN A 338 -37.79 -14.63 -41.09
C ASN A 338 -38.85 -13.52 -41.19
N ASN A 339 -40.14 -13.83 -40.99
CA ASN A 339 -41.24 -12.87 -41.11
C ASN A 339 -41.07 -11.58 -40.26
N ASP A 340 -40.29 -11.63 -39.18
CA ASP A 340 -40.14 -10.54 -38.21
C ASP A 340 -38.68 -10.08 -38.00
N LEU A 341 -37.69 -10.68 -38.66
CA LEU A 341 -36.26 -10.38 -38.48
C LEU A 341 -35.44 -10.68 -39.73
N THR A 342 -34.62 -9.71 -40.15
CA THR A 342 -33.59 -9.89 -41.19
C THR A 342 -32.21 -9.81 -40.52
N ILE A 343 -31.48 -10.92 -40.51
CA ILE A 343 -30.09 -10.99 -40.10
C ILE A 343 -29.25 -11.02 -41.37
N THR A 344 -28.45 -9.98 -41.57
CA THR A 344 -27.47 -9.90 -42.66
C THR A 344 -26.14 -10.51 -42.23
N ALA A 345 -25.28 -10.82 -43.20
CA ALA A 345 -23.94 -11.29 -42.93
C ALA A 345 -23.18 -10.27 -42.07
N PRO A 346 -22.42 -10.74 -41.05
CA PRO A 346 -21.68 -9.84 -40.17
C PRO A 346 -20.48 -9.18 -40.87
N GLY A 347 -20.01 -9.71 -42.00
CA GLY A 347 -18.65 -9.52 -42.49
C GLY A 347 -17.65 -10.30 -41.62
N THR A 348 -16.49 -10.64 -42.15
CA THR A 348 -15.41 -11.24 -41.34
C THR A 348 -14.94 -10.23 -40.29
N ASN A 349 -14.31 -10.69 -39.22
CA ASN A 349 -13.53 -9.83 -38.31
C ASN A 349 -12.24 -9.28 -38.96
N CYS A 350 -12.02 -9.58 -40.25
CA CYS A 350 -10.82 -9.26 -41.03
C CYS A 350 -9.52 -9.83 -40.43
N SER A 351 -9.62 -10.90 -39.63
CA SER A 351 -8.47 -11.72 -39.26
C SER A 351 -7.93 -12.47 -40.49
N ILE A 352 -6.62 -12.73 -40.52
CA ILE A 352 -5.98 -13.41 -41.65
C ILE A 352 -6.59 -14.80 -41.89
N ASP A 353 -6.83 -15.15 -43.15
CA ASP A 353 -7.40 -16.43 -43.60
C ASP A 353 -8.73 -16.85 -42.91
N ASN A 354 -9.46 -15.89 -42.35
CA ASN A 354 -10.70 -16.13 -41.61
C ASN A 354 -11.94 -15.63 -42.40
N ASN A 355 -12.87 -16.53 -42.70
CA ASN A 355 -14.11 -16.27 -43.44
C ASN A 355 -15.38 -16.76 -42.72
N SER A 356 -15.25 -17.44 -41.59
CA SER A 356 -16.33 -18.16 -40.94
C SER A 356 -16.51 -17.70 -39.49
N ALA A 357 -17.67 -17.95 -38.90
CA ALA A 357 -17.92 -17.63 -37.50
C ALA A 357 -18.97 -18.55 -36.89
N LEU A 358 -18.94 -18.74 -35.57
CA LEU A 358 -20.04 -19.37 -34.84
C LEU A 358 -21.23 -18.42 -34.76
N PHE A 359 -22.35 -18.81 -35.36
CA PHE A 359 -23.62 -18.10 -35.24
C PHE A 359 -24.56 -18.81 -34.27
N MET A 360 -24.98 -18.08 -33.22
CA MET A 360 -25.99 -18.51 -32.26
C MET A 360 -27.21 -17.59 -32.30
N TYR A 361 -28.42 -18.15 -32.31
CA TYR A 361 -29.67 -17.38 -32.39
C TYR A 361 -30.79 -18.00 -31.57
N ASN A 362 -31.47 -17.17 -30.77
CA ASN A 362 -32.72 -17.48 -30.08
C ASN A 362 -33.85 -16.63 -30.68
N LYS A 363 -34.87 -17.28 -31.24
CA LYS A 363 -36.04 -16.59 -31.79
C LYS A 363 -36.87 -15.90 -30.71
N GLU A 364 -37.10 -16.61 -29.61
CA GLU A 364 -37.84 -16.14 -28.43
C GLU A 364 -36.91 -16.16 -27.21
N ASP A 365 -37.35 -15.65 -26.07
CA ASP A 365 -36.62 -15.73 -24.80
C ASP A 365 -36.23 -17.20 -24.52
N GLY A 366 -34.93 -17.47 -24.51
CA GLY A 366 -34.39 -18.81 -24.28
C GLY A 366 -32.94 -18.76 -23.86
N HIS A 367 -32.34 -19.94 -23.72
CA HIS A 367 -30.91 -20.09 -23.46
C HIS A 367 -30.33 -21.23 -24.30
N GLN A 368 -29.06 -21.10 -24.67
CA GLN A 368 -28.30 -22.17 -25.32
C GLN A 368 -26.81 -21.96 -25.04
N ALA A 369 -26.04 -23.05 -25.04
CA ALA A 369 -24.62 -23.02 -24.76
C ALA A 369 -23.80 -24.02 -25.59
N MET A 370 -22.62 -23.58 -26.01
CA MET A 370 -21.57 -24.38 -26.64
C MET A 370 -20.34 -24.42 -25.73
N GLU A 371 -19.59 -25.52 -25.72
CA GLU A 371 -18.34 -25.70 -24.97
C GLU A 371 -17.25 -26.23 -25.91
N SER A 372 -16.04 -25.70 -25.77
CA SER A 372 -14.85 -26.11 -26.53
C SER A 372 -14.26 -27.44 -26.02
N SER A 373 -13.20 -27.90 -26.68
CA SER A 373 -12.25 -28.86 -26.15
C SER A 373 -11.47 -28.23 -25.00
N THR A 374 -10.80 -29.06 -24.21
CA THR A 374 -9.90 -28.58 -23.16
C THR A 374 -8.61 -28.02 -23.76
N PHE A 375 -8.00 -27.08 -23.05
CA PHE A 375 -6.64 -26.59 -23.27
C PHE A 375 -5.98 -26.34 -21.92
N THR A 376 -4.65 -26.36 -21.88
CA THR A 376 -3.88 -26.27 -20.64
C THR A 376 -3.56 -24.81 -20.29
N ILE A 377 -3.69 -24.47 -19.01
CA ILE A 377 -3.18 -23.23 -18.41
C ILE A 377 -2.07 -23.64 -17.44
N ASP A 378 -0.84 -23.25 -17.74
CA ASP A 378 0.31 -23.65 -16.95
C ASP A 378 0.32 -22.90 -15.61
N LYS A 379 0.84 -23.55 -14.57
CA LYS A 379 1.01 -22.95 -13.25
C LYS A 379 1.98 -21.76 -13.30
N LEU A 380 1.69 -20.74 -12.49
CA LEU A 380 2.48 -19.49 -12.35
C LEU A 380 2.68 -18.69 -13.65
N SER A 381 2.01 -19.04 -14.74
CA SER A 381 2.07 -18.36 -16.02
C SER A 381 0.94 -17.35 -16.18
N TYR A 382 1.17 -16.33 -17.00
CA TYR A 382 0.19 -15.31 -17.33
C TYR A 382 -0.20 -15.44 -18.79
N TYR A 383 -1.50 -15.30 -19.09
CA TYR A 383 -1.98 -15.37 -20.47
C TYR A 383 -2.97 -14.25 -20.78
N ARG A 384 -3.01 -13.87 -22.06
CA ARG A 384 -4.11 -13.11 -22.67
C ARG A 384 -4.84 -14.04 -23.62
N LEU A 385 -6.13 -14.28 -23.36
CA LEU A 385 -7.00 -15.01 -24.28
C LEU A 385 -7.98 -14.02 -24.91
N THR A 386 -7.92 -13.85 -26.24
CA THR A 386 -8.78 -12.92 -26.98
C THR A 386 -9.78 -13.63 -27.87
N PHE A 387 -10.90 -12.97 -28.17
CA PHE A 387 -11.88 -13.42 -29.15
C PHE A 387 -12.72 -12.24 -29.67
N TRP A 388 -13.32 -12.43 -30.84
CA TRP A 388 -14.17 -11.43 -31.47
C TRP A 388 -15.64 -11.80 -31.35
N ALA A 389 -16.50 -10.82 -31.06
CA ALA A 389 -17.93 -11.03 -31.07
C ALA A 389 -18.72 -9.85 -31.66
N LYS A 390 -19.87 -10.19 -32.23
CA LYS A 390 -20.84 -9.25 -32.79
C LYS A 390 -22.26 -9.73 -32.51
N SER A 391 -22.99 -8.99 -31.70
CA SER A 391 -24.31 -9.39 -31.20
C SER A 391 -25.38 -8.33 -31.40
N ASP A 392 -26.60 -8.80 -31.59
CA ASP A 392 -27.82 -8.00 -31.59
C ASP A 392 -28.92 -8.81 -30.86
N CYS A 393 -29.06 -8.50 -29.58
CA CYS A 393 -29.95 -9.12 -28.64
C CYS A 393 -31.07 -8.14 -28.32
N SER A 394 -32.29 -8.51 -28.71
CA SER A 394 -33.48 -7.66 -28.55
C SER A 394 -33.99 -7.62 -27.11
N LYS A 395 -33.68 -8.63 -26.29
CA LYS A 395 -34.11 -8.76 -24.89
C LYS A 395 -33.19 -9.69 -24.11
N GLY A 396 -33.06 -9.46 -22.80
CA GLY A 396 -32.25 -10.26 -21.88
C GLY A 396 -30.88 -9.65 -21.59
N THR A 397 -29.98 -10.44 -20.98
CA THR A 397 -28.61 -10.03 -20.64
C THR A 397 -27.61 -10.22 -21.79
N GLY A 398 -28.07 -10.72 -22.95
CA GLY A 398 -27.22 -10.94 -24.11
C GLY A 398 -26.50 -12.29 -24.09
N ALA A 399 -25.35 -12.33 -24.77
CA ALA A 399 -24.45 -13.45 -24.79
C ALA A 399 -23.35 -13.30 -23.72
N THR A 400 -22.82 -14.43 -23.25
CA THR A 400 -21.75 -14.49 -22.26
C THR A 400 -20.74 -15.52 -22.69
N VAL A 401 -19.46 -15.18 -22.66
CA VAL A 401 -18.37 -16.16 -22.79
C VAL A 401 -17.83 -16.44 -21.40
N LYS A 402 -17.59 -17.70 -21.08
CA LYS A 402 -17.00 -18.12 -19.81
C LYS A 402 -15.72 -18.90 -20.06
N LEU A 403 -14.73 -18.66 -19.21
CA LEU A 403 -13.56 -19.51 -19.08
C LEU A 403 -13.74 -20.33 -17.80
N VAL A 404 -13.68 -21.66 -17.92
CA VAL A 404 -14.06 -22.59 -16.87
C VAL A 404 -12.93 -23.57 -16.60
N ASP A 405 -12.51 -23.65 -15.34
CA ASP A 405 -11.59 -24.66 -14.82
C ASP A 405 -12.26 -26.05 -14.85
N LYS A 406 -11.53 -27.05 -15.35
CA LYS A 406 -12.01 -28.45 -15.50
C LYS A 406 -11.28 -29.43 -14.59
N THR A 407 -10.46 -28.95 -13.67
CA THR A 407 -9.90 -29.79 -12.62
C THR A 407 -11.02 -30.40 -11.77
N GLU A 408 -10.85 -31.65 -11.31
CA GLU A 408 -11.87 -32.33 -10.48
C GLU A 408 -12.28 -31.45 -9.28
N ASP A 409 -13.59 -31.36 -9.04
CA ASP A 409 -14.20 -30.59 -7.94
C ASP A 409 -14.02 -29.04 -7.97
N SER A 410 -13.55 -28.44 -9.08
CA SER A 410 -13.47 -26.98 -9.23
C SER A 410 -14.73 -26.37 -9.87
N ASP A 411 -15.34 -25.38 -9.19
CA ASP A 411 -16.43 -24.54 -9.73
C ASP A 411 -15.91 -23.17 -10.23
N LYS A 412 -14.58 -22.98 -10.33
CA LYS A 412 -14.00 -21.68 -10.70
C LYS A 412 -14.27 -21.35 -12.16
N SER A 413 -14.80 -20.16 -12.40
CA SER A 413 -14.94 -19.61 -13.75
C SER A 413 -14.86 -18.09 -13.75
N ALA A 414 -14.40 -17.53 -14.87
CA ALA A 414 -14.56 -16.13 -15.20
C ALA A 414 -15.61 -15.99 -16.31
N SER A 415 -16.31 -14.85 -16.36
CA SER A 415 -17.37 -14.62 -17.34
C SER A 415 -17.29 -13.21 -17.90
N LEU A 416 -17.46 -13.07 -19.21
CA LEU A 416 -17.58 -11.81 -19.93
C LEU A 416 -18.96 -11.72 -20.57
N THR A 417 -19.70 -10.66 -20.23
CA THR A 417 -20.97 -10.35 -20.90
C THR A 417 -20.70 -9.52 -22.13
N LEU A 418 -21.17 -9.98 -23.28
CA LEU A 418 -20.97 -9.32 -24.56
C LEU A 418 -22.01 -8.21 -24.76
N SER A 419 -21.65 -7.22 -25.58
CA SER A 419 -22.56 -6.13 -25.94
C SER A 419 -23.88 -6.67 -26.50
N THR A 420 -25.02 -6.14 -26.05
CA THR A 420 -26.33 -6.57 -26.55
C THR A 420 -26.71 -5.96 -27.89
N SER A 421 -25.97 -4.98 -28.39
CA SER A 421 -26.26 -4.29 -29.65
C SER A 421 -24.97 -3.90 -30.37
N ILE A 422 -25.03 -3.80 -31.70
CA ILE A 422 -23.93 -3.30 -32.52
C ILE A 422 -23.74 -1.79 -32.28
N SER A 423 -22.60 -1.41 -31.70
CA SER A 423 -22.26 -0.01 -31.41
C SER A 423 -22.13 0.83 -32.68
N SER A 424 -22.58 2.09 -32.64
CA SER A 424 -22.35 3.07 -33.71
C SER A 424 -20.88 3.49 -33.83
N ASN A 425 -20.09 3.28 -32.77
CA ASN A 425 -18.67 3.61 -32.69
C ASN A 425 -17.78 2.37 -32.90
N ALA A 426 -18.34 1.27 -33.39
CA ALA A 426 -17.60 0.02 -33.57
C ALA A 426 -16.54 0.14 -34.68
N ASN A 427 -15.44 -0.60 -34.52
CA ASN A 427 -14.27 -0.52 -35.39
C ASN A 427 -14.60 -0.93 -36.82
N GLU A 428 -14.53 0.01 -37.76
CA GLU A 428 -14.82 -0.21 -39.17
C GLU A 428 -13.78 -1.10 -39.87
N PHE A 429 -12.52 -1.08 -39.41
CA PHE A 429 -11.44 -1.96 -39.89
C PHE A 429 -11.63 -3.43 -39.47
N ARG A 430 -12.63 -3.68 -38.63
CA ARG A 430 -13.01 -5.00 -38.14
C ARG A 430 -14.48 -5.29 -38.42
N ASN A 431 -15.09 -4.67 -39.44
CA ASN A 431 -16.52 -4.83 -39.77
C ASN A 431 -17.48 -4.69 -38.57
N LYS A 432 -17.16 -3.83 -37.60
CA LYS A 432 -17.90 -3.62 -36.35
C LYS A 432 -17.91 -4.80 -35.38
N TRP A 433 -17.01 -5.76 -35.54
CA TRP A 433 -16.70 -6.74 -34.52
C TRP A 433 -16.01 -6.07 -33.33
N THR A 434 -16.23 -6.61 -32.14
CA THR A 434 -15.62 -6.13 -30.89
C THR A 434 -14.77 -7.25 -30.31
N GLN A 435 -13.51 -6.95 -29.99
CA GLN A 435 -12.61 -7.87 -29.30
C GLN A 435 -12.89 -7.85 -27.81
N TYR A 436 -12.79 -9.02 -27.20
CA TYR A 436 -12.92 -9.25 -25.76
C TYR A 436 -11.74 -10.09 -25.28
N SER A 437 -11.34 -9.90 -24.02
CA SER A 437 -10.11 -10.52 -23.50
C SER A 437 -10.27 -11.09 -22.08
N PHE A 438 -9.78 -12.30 -21.85
CA PHE A 438 -9.52 -12.81 -20.51
C PHE A 438 -8.03 -12.65 -20.21
N TYR A 439 -7.72 -11.98 -19.10
CA TYR A 439 -6.38 -11.96 -18.52
C TYR A 439 -6.30 -13.03 -17.45
N ILE A 440 -5.47 -14.05 -17.67
CA ILE A 440 -5.44 -15.28 -16.90
C ILE A 440 -4.17 -15.30 -16.06
N TYR A 441 -4.30 -15.59 -14.78
CA TYR A 441 -3.16 -15.98 -13.95
C TYR A 441 -3.31 -17.44 -13.56
N GLY A 442 -2.39 -18.27 -14.04
CA GLY A 442 -2.36 -19.70 -13.79
C GLY A 442 -2.23 -20.04 -12.30
N PRO A 443 -2.66 -21.25 -11.89
CA PRO A 443 -2.64 -21.72 -10.51
C PRO A 443 -1.21 -21.80 -9.94
N SER A 444 -1.06 -21.95 -8.62
CA SER A 444 0.28 -21.98 -8.02
C SER A 444 1.00 -23.32 -8.12
N LYS A 445 0.30 -24.46 -7.99
CA LYS A 445 0.95 -25.77 -7.76
C LYS A 445 1.05 -26.68 -8.98
N SER A 446 0.02 -26.73 -9.81
CA SER A 446 -0.09 -27.67 -10.93
C SER A 446 -0.84 -27.03 -12.08
N ASP A 447 -0.47 -27.36 -13.31
CA ASP A 447 -1.20 -26.94 -14.51
C ASP A 447 -2.66 -27.44 -14.43
N ILE A 448 -3.57 -26.72 -15.10
CA ILE A 448 -4.98 -27.11 -15.15
C ILE A 448 -5.49 -27.19 -16.58
N ASP A 449 -6.50 -28.02 -16.78
CA ASP A 449 -7.29 -27.98 -18.00
C ASP A 449 -8.43 -26.97 -17.86
N ALA A 450 -8.62 -26.14 -18.87
CA ALA A 450 -9.69 -25.17 -18.97
C ALA A 450 -10.51 -25.35 -20.25
N THR A 451 -11.72 -24.80 -20.27
CA THR A 451 -12.59 -24.78 -21.45
C THR A 451 -13.27 -23.43 -21.62
N ILE A 452 -13.66 -23.13 -22.85
CA ILE A 452 -14.43 -21.96 -23.22
C ILE A 452 -15.88 -22.36 -23.38
N GLN A 453 -16.79 -21.62 -22.74
CA GLN A 453 -18.23 -21.79 -22.89
C GLN A 453 -18.87 -20.53 -23.45
N ILE A 454 -19.60 -20.67 -24.56
CA ILE A 454 -20.33 -19.56 -25.19
C ILE A 454 -21.81 -19.75 -24.92
N TRP A 455 -22.40 -18.81 -24.19
CA TRP A 455 -23.81 -18.80 -23.81
C TRP A 455 -24.56 -17.69 -24.55
N LEU A 456 -25.74 -17.99 -25.08
CA LEU A 456 -26.70 -16.98 -25.52
C LEU A 456 -27.93 -17.09 -24.63
N GLY A 457 -27.97 -16.24 -23.58
CA GLY A 457 -28.85 -16.40 -22.42
C GLY A 457 -28.41 -17.53 -21.50
N THR A 458 -28.84 -17.48 -20.24
CA THR A 458 -28.65 -18.53 -19.23
C THR A 458 -30.00 -19.08 -18.76
N PRO A 459 -30.05 -20.23 -18.05
CA PRO A 459 -31.30 -20.75 -17.48
C PRO A 459 -32.04 -19.72 -16.60
N ASP A 460 -31.29 -18.90 -15.86
CA ASP A 460 -31.83 -17.87 -14.96
C ASP A 460 -32.10 -16.51 -15.66
N SER A 461 -31.43 -16.25 -16.78
CA SER A 461 -31.55 -15.01 -17.55
C SER A 461 -31.62 -15.30 -19.04
N GLN A 462 -32.84 -15.53 -19.52
CA GLN A 462 -33.10 -15.86 -20.92
C GLN A 462 -32.90 -14.64 -21.84
N THR A 463 -32.42 -14.89 -23.06
CA THR A 463 -32.10 -13.88 -24.08
C THR A 463 -32.75 -14.25 -25.41
N SER A 464 -33.29 -13.25 -26.13
CA SER A 464 -33.70 -13.36 -27.53
C SER A 464 -32.80 -12.51 -28.43
N GLY A 465 -32.58 -12.95 -29.68
CA GLY A 465 -31.67 -12.32 -30.64
C GLY A 465 -30.50 -13.23 -31.01
N TYR A 466 -29.38 -12.66 -31.45
CA TYR A 466 -28.23 -13.44 -31.95
C TYR A 466 -26.87 -12.89 -31.53
N VAL A 467 -25.87 -13.77 -31.66
CA VAL A 467 -24.46 -13.45 -31.55
C VAL A 467 -23.67 -14.21 -32.61
N PHE A 468 -22.68 -13.54 -33.18
CA PHE A 468 -21.56 -14.15 -33.88
C PHE A 468 -20.34 -14.10 -32.97
N VAL A 469 -19.61 -15.20 -32.85
CA VAL A 469 -18.36 -15.30 -32.07
C VAL A 469 -17.31 -15.98 -32.93
N ASP A 470 -16.09 -15.49 -32.85
CA ASP A 470 -15.01 -15.93 -33.72
C ASP A 470 -13.60 -15.69 -33.15
N ASP A 471 -12.62 -16.39 -33.71
CA ASP A 471 -11.17 -16.19 -33.59
C ASP A 471 -10.65 -16.16 -32.14
N PHE A 472 -10.86 -17.28 -31.43
CA PHE A 472 -10.29 -17.50 -30.10
C PHE A 472 -8.78 -17.75 -30.17
N ARG A 473 -8.02 -16.87 -29.52
CA ARG A 473 -6.56 -16.85 -29.49
C ARG A 473 -6.03 -16.79 -28.07
N ILE A 474 -4.87 -17.40 -27.81
CA ILE A 474 -4.16 -17.27 -26.54
C ILE A 474 -2.67 -17.03 -26.78
N GLU A 475 -2.09 -16.20 -25.93
CA GLU A 475 -0.66 -15.95 -25.83
C GLU A 475 -0.25 -15.92 -24.36
N ALA A 476 1.00 -16.32 -24.10
CA ALA A 476 1.64 -16.07 -22.82
C ALA A 476 2.07 -14.60 -22.78
N ILE A 477 1.91 -13.95 -21.63
CA ILE A 477 2.26 -12.55 -21.43
C ILE A 477 3.09 -12.39 -20.15
N ASP A 478 3.72 -11.25 -19.96
CA ASP A 478 4.37 -10.92 -18.69
C ASP A 478 3.37 -10.40 -17.63
N TYR A 479 3.86 -10.26 -16.39
CA TYR A 479 3.05 -9.73 -15.28
C TYR A 479 2.61 -8.26 -15.50
N GLU A 480 3.45 -7.44 -16.14
CA GLU A 480 3.14 -6.02 -16.35
C GLU A 480 1.94 -5.85 -17.30
N THR A 481 1.92 -6.62 -18.39
CA THR A 481 0.84 -6.68 -19.36
C THR A 481 -0.44 -7.21 -18.73
N TYR A 482 -0.35 -8.28 -17.92
CA TYR A 482 -1.47 -8.83 -17.17
C TYR A 482 -2.07 -7.79 -16.20
N SER A 483 -1.22 -7.13 -15.41
CA SER A 483 -1.65 -6.21 -14.36
C SER A 483 -2.26 -4.92 -14.92
N LYS A 484 -1.70 -4.35 -16.00
CA LYS A 484 -2.23 -3.13 -16.65
C LYS A 484 -3.61 -3.33 -17.30
N ASN A 485 -3.80 -4.47 -17.96
CA ASN A 485 -4.94 -4.66 -18.86
C ASN A 485 -6.15 -5.37 -18.23
N SER A 486 -6.05 -5.72 -16.94
CA SER A 486 -7.11 -6.33 -16.12
C SER A 486 -8.38 -5.48 -15.90
N SER A 487 -8.43 -4.23 -16.37
CA SER A 487 -9.44 -3.22 -15.95
C SER A 487 -10.30 -2.62 -17.08
N SER A 488 -10.24 -3.14 -18.32
CA SER A 488 -11.03 -2.59 -19.45
C SER A 488 -12.49 -3.10 -19.48
N SER A 489 -13.40 -2.39 -20.16
CA SER A 489 -14.83 -2.77 -20.21
C SER A 489 -15.12 -4.05 -21.02
N ASN A 490 -14.19 -4.44 -21.89
CA ASN A 490 -14.29 -5.65 -22.72
C ASN A 490 -13.35 -6.75 -22.23
N ALA A 491 -12.75 -6.59 -21.05
CA ALA A 491 -11.87 -7.57 -20.45
C ALA A 491 -12.30 -7.97 -19.05
N THR A 492 -11.86 -9.16 -18.63
CA THR A 492 -11.99 -9.63 -17.25
C THR A 492 -10.73 -10.40 -16.86
N THR A 493 -10.49 -10.52 -15.56
CA THR A 493 -9.46 -11.42 -15.04
C THR A 493 -10.02 -12.79 -14.71
N PHE A 494 -9.18 -13.81 -14.89
CA PHE A 494 -9.37 -15.15 -14.34
C PHE A 494 -8.12 -15.53 -13.55
N ASN A 495 -8.10 -15.14 -12.27
CA ASN A 495 -7.00 -15.47 -11.39
C ASN A 495 -7.29 -16.81 -10.69
N LEU A 496 -6.54 -17.85 -11.07
CA LEU A 496 -6.63 -19.19 -10.50
C LEU A 496 -5.77 -19.32 -9.23
N ASN A 497 -4.87 -18.37 -9.01
CA ASN A 497 -3.92 -18.29 -7.91
C ASN A 497 -4.33 -17.23 -6.85
N ASN A 498 -5.54 -17.42 -6.30
CA ASN A 498 -6.08 -16.60 -5.20
C ASN A 498 -5.80 -17.21 -3.81
N GLY A 499 -4.96 -18.25 -3.73
CA GLY A 499 -4.77 -19.05 -2.50
C GLY A 499 -4.18 -18.30 -1.32
N SER A 500 -3.56 -17.14 -1.54
CA SER A 500 -2.75 -16.43 -0.53
C SER A 500 -3.30 -15.07 -0.07
N ASP A 501 -4.59 -14.77 -0.28
CA ASP A 501 -5.17 -13.46 0.08
C ASP A 501 -5.49 -13.28 1.58
N ASN A 502 -5.37 -14.34 2.39
CA ASN A 502 -5.72 -14.30 3.82
C ASN A 502 -4.51 -14.16 4.77
N TYR A 503 -3.28 -14.01 4.26
CA TYR A 503 -2.11 -13.82 5.10
C TYR A 503 -1.90 -12.33 5.42
N THR A 504 -1.60 -12.02 6.69
CA THR A 504 -1.23 -10.65 7.09
C THR A 504 0.08 -10.19 6.45
N ILE A 505 1.04 -11.12 6.32
CA ILE A 505 2.24 -10.93 5.50
C ILE A 505 1.89 -11.46 4.11
N VAL A 506 1.86 -10.59 3.12
CA VAL A 506 1.37 -10.95 1.77
C VAL A 506 2.36 -11.90 1.08
N ASN A 507 1.84 -12.87 0.32
CA ASN A 507 2.61 -13.86 -0.43
C ASN A 507 3.63 -14.63 0.44
N SER A 508 3.20 -15.05 1.63
CA SER A 508 4.06 -15.71 2.62
C SER A 508 4.34 -17.18 2.34
N ASP A 509 3.55 -17.79 1.48
CA ASP A 509 3.69 -19.15 0.94
C ASP A 509 4.42 -19.18 -0.41
N PHE A 510 4.90 -18.01 -0.88
CA PHE A 510 5.62 -17.85 -2.13
C PHE A 510 4.92 -18.46 -3.35
N ASP A 511 3.59 -18.44 -3.35
CA ASP A 511 2.79 -18.95 -4.45
C ASP A 511 2.51 -17.92 -5.53
N LYS A 512 2.79 -16.64 -5.29
CA LYS A 512 2.58 -15.56 -6.27
C LYS A 512 3.91 -15.04 -6.83
N THR A 513 3.95 -14.87 -8.15
CA THR A 513 5.12 -14.46 -8.94
C THR A 513 4.87 -13.13 -9.65
N GLN A 514 5.92 -12.42 -10.06
CA GLN A 514 5.86 -11.23 -10.92
C GLN A 514 6.89 -11.38 -12.04
N ASN A 515 6.67 -12.36 -12.91
CA ASN A 515 7.58 -12.69 -13.99
C ASN A 515 7.62 -11.54 -15.01
N THR A 516 8.83 -11.16 -15.43
CA THR A 516 9.09 -10.05 -16.36
C THR A 516 9.12 -10.50 -17.82
N THR A 517 8.85 -11.78 -18.09
CA THR A 517 8.77 -12.36 -19.43
C THR A 517 7.56 -13.28 -19.50
N ALA A 518 7.07 -13.50 -20.72
CA ALA A 518 6.00 -14.46 -21.01
C ALA A 518 6.42 -15.91 -20.71
N ASP A 519 7.68 -16.24 -20.96
CA ASP A 519 8.21 -17.58 -20.68
C ASP A 519 8.30 -17.85 -19.18
N LYS A 520 7.86 -19.05 -18.79
CA LYS A 520 8.06 -19.57 -17.44
C LYS A 520 9.54 -19.92 -17.24
N PHE A 521 10.18 -19.27 -16.27
CA PHE A 521 11.53 -19.60 -15.85
C PHE A 521 11.64 -19.67 -14.32
N TYR A 522 12.56 -20.51 -13.83
CA TYR A 522 12.96 -20.53 -12.44
C TYR A 522 14.40 -20.04 -12.30
N PRO A 523 14.72 -19.26 -11.25
CA PRO A 523 13.82 -18.86 -10.17
C PRO A 523 12.93 -17.68 -10.60
N ALA A 524 11.64 -17.75 -10.28
CA ALA A 524 10.65 -16.74 -10.60
C ALA A 524 10.72 -15.57 -9.59
N THR A 525 10.36 -14.35 -10.01
CA THR A 525 10.36 -13.19 -9.12
C THR A 525 9.17 -13.28 -8.14
N PRO A 526 9.36 -13.22 -6.81
CA PRO A 526 8.24 -13.22 -5.87
C PRO A 526 7.43 -11.92 -5.92
N ALA A 527 6.09 -12.05 -5.99
CA ALA A 527 5.20 -10.91 -5.82
C ALA A 527 5.28 -10.37 -4.38
N ASP A 528 5.12 -9.07 -4.19
CA ASP A 528 5.03 -8.41 -2.87
C ASP A 528 6.27 -8.53 -1.94
N TRP A 529 7.38 -9.06 -2.45
CA TRP A 529 8.67 -9.14 -1.77
C TRP A 529 9.75 -8.39 -2.55
N THR A 530 10.45 -7.48 -1.87
CA THR A 530 11.49 -6.65 -2.50
C THR A 530 12.86 -7.28 -2.34
N ARG A 531 13.53 -7.55 -3.47
CA ARG A 531 14.91 -8.04 -3.51
C ARG A 531 15.91 -6.90 -3.39
N GLU A 532 16.92 -7.07 -2.54
CA GLU A 532 18.13 -6.25 -2.47
C GLU A 532 19.38 -7.14 -2.52
N GLY A 533 20.51 -6.57 -2.96
CA GLY A 533 21.80 -7.27 -3.01
C GLY A 533 22.39 -7.40 -4.42
N LYS A 534 23.54 -8.06 -4.52
CA LYS A 534 24.27 -8.21 -5.79
C LYS A 534 23.47 -9.06 -6.78
N ASN A 535 23.44 -8.66 -8.04
CA ASN A 535 22.91 -9.46 -9.15
C ASN A 535 24.07 -9.82 -10.10
N ASN A 536 24.60 -11.03 -10.01
CA ASN A 536 25.72 -11.49 -10.83
C ASN A 536 25.65 -13.00 -11.09
N THR A 537 26.58 -13.52 -11.88
CA THR A 537 26.65 -14.94 -12.29
C THR A 537 26.93 -15.94 -11.16
N THR A 538 27.16 -15.46 -9.94
CA THR A 538 27.41 -16.28 -8.74
C THR A 538 26.31 -16.17 -7.69
N THR A 539 25.22 -15.47 -8.00
CA THR A 539 24.02 -15.37 -7.15
C THR A 539 22.85 -16.08 -7.81
N PHE A 540 22.01 -16.73 -7.01
CA PHE A 540 20.78 -17.39 -7.47
C PHE A 540 19.68 -17.13 -6.44
N SER A 541 18.54 -16.55 -6.85
CA SER A 541 17.46 -16.25 -5.91
C SER A 541 16.11 -16.03 -6.56
N GLY A 542 15.04 -16.45 -5.89
CA GLY A 542 13.65 -16.24 -6.28
C GLY A 542 12.79 -17.46 -5.90
N ILE A 543 11.56 -17.49 -6.36
CA ILE A 543 10.64 -18.60 -6.17
C ILE A 543 11.10 -19.77 -7.03
N ILE A 544 11.16 -20.96 -6.44
CA ILE A 544 11.37 -22.22 -7.17
C ILE A 544 10.25 -23.19 -6.82
N SER A 545 9.97 -24.13 -7.72
CA SER A 545 9.11 -25.27 -7.44
C SER A 545 9.92 -26.43 -6.86
N THR A 546 9.37 -27.10 -5.86
CA THR A 546 9.93 -28.33 -5.26
C THR A 546 9.44 -29.59 -5.97
N SER A 547 8.67 -29.48 -7.05
CA SER A 547 8.33 -30.64 -7.88
C SER A 547 9.58 -31.17 -8.57
N GLU A 548 9.70 -32.50 -8.71
CA GLU A 548 10.91 -33.14 -9.27
C GLU A 548 11.25 -32.59 -10.65
N GLU A 549 10.25 -32.54 -11.53
CA GLU A 549 10.40 -32.09 -12.91
C GLU A 549 10.88 -30.63 -12.99
N ASP A 550 10.20 -29.70 -12.32
CA ASP A 550 10.61 -28.29 -12.35
C ASP A 550 11.98 -28.10 -11.70
N PHE A 551 12.25 -28.71 -10.54
CA PHE A 551 13.50 -28.50 -9.79
C PHE A 551 14.72 -29.03 -10.56
N ASP A 552 14.60 -30.20 -11.17
CA ASP A 552 15.68 -30.82 -11.95
C ASP A 552 15.93 -30.08 -13.28
N SER A 553 14.96 -29.30 -13.77
CA SER A 553 15.12 -28.45 -14.96
C SER A 553 15.93 -27.18 -14.71
N ILE A 554 16.14 -26.79 -13.45
CA ILE A 554 16.82 -25.54 -13.09
C ILE A 554 18.32 -25.62 -13.43
N GLN A 555 18.79 -24.68 -14.25
CA GLN A 555 20.22 -24.55 -14.55
C GLN A 555 20.91 -23.68 -13.51
N PHE A 556 21.68 -24.31 -12.61
CA PHE A 556 22.47 -23.59 -11.62
C PHE A 556 23.77 -23.01 -12.22
N PRO A 557 24.22 -21.80 -11.80
CA PRO A 557 25.30 -21.07 -12.47
C PRO A 557 26.67 -21.76 -12.53
N THR A 558 26.94 -22.78 -11.70
CA THR A 558 28.14 -23.62 -11.77
C THR A 558 27.86 -25.06 -11.32
N ALA A 559 28.37 -26.06 -12.05
CA ALA A 559 28.18 -27.49 -11.75
C ALA A 559 28.96 -28.01 -10.52
N VAL A 560 29.64 -27.13 -9.76
CA VAL A 560 30.47 -27.53 -8.61
C VAL A 560 29.63 -27.68 -7.33
N ILE A 561 28.52 -26.94 -7.23
CA ILE A 561 27.55 -27.04 -6.14
C ILE A 561 26.14 -26.86 -6.71
N SER A 562 25.30 -27.87 -6.52
CA SER A 562 23.88 -27.82 -6.88
C SER A 562 23.08 -28.15 -5.63
N PRO A 563 22.04 -27.38 -5.31
CA PRO A 563 21.23 -27.65 -4.13
C PRO A 563 20.53 -29.01 -4.25
N LEU A 564 20.39 -29.70 -3.14
CA LEU A 564 19.43 -30.77 -2.97
C LEU A 564 18.03 -30.17 -2.91
N ARG A 565 17.09 -30.81 -3.61
CA ARG A 565 15.66 -30.52 -3.51
C ARG A 565 15.25 -30.60 -2.03
N PRO A 566 14.66 -29.55 -1.45
CA PRO A 566 14.15 -29.60 -0.09
C PRO A 566 13.13 -30.74 0.05
N GLN A 567 13.15 -31.46 1.17
CA GLN A 567 12.10 -32.46 1.45
C GLN A 567 10.74 -31.78 1.65
N ALA A 568 9.65 -32.54 1.61
CA ALA A 568 8.33 -32.00 1.95
C ALA A 568 8.34 -31.39 3.38
N ILE A 569 7.61 -30.29 3.56
CA ILE A 569 7.43 -29.69 4.88
C ILE A 569 6.68 -30.70 5.77
N PRO A 570 7.12 -30.93 7.03
CA PRO A 570 6.40 -31.79 7.95
C PRO A 570 4.93 -31.36 8.08
N TYR A 571 4.00 -32.32 7.96
CA TYR A 571 2.55 -32.12 8.12
C TYR A 571 1.83 -31.35 7.00
N THR A 572 2.44 -31.20 5.81
CA THR A 572 1.73 -30.74 4.60
C THR A 572 1.52 -31.89 3.63
N ASP A 573 0.31 -32.01 3.07
CA ASP A 573 -0.12 -33.15 2.23
C ASP A 573 0.49 -33.18 0.80
N ASN A 574 1.47 -32.32 0.46
CA ASN A 574 1.98 -32.22 -0.91
C ASN A 574 3.51 -32.21 -1.02
N GLU A 575 4.04 -33.01 -1.95
CA GLU A 575 5.45 -33.02 -2.34
C GLU A 575 5.82 -31.81 -3.23
N ASP A 576 4.82 -31.23 -3.91
CA ASP A 576 4.97 -30.08 -4.80
C ASP A 576 4.57 -28.78 -4.10
N ASN A 577 5.55 -27.89 -3.94
CA ASN A 577 5.42 -26.61 -3.28
C ASN A 577 6.22 -25.53 -4.01
N ASN A 578 5.88 -24.26 -3.80
CA ASN A 578 6.72 -23.15 -4.23
C ASN A 578 7.41 -22.57 -3.00
N VAL A 579 8.69 -22.27 -3.11
CA VAL A 579 9.49 -21.78 -1.98
C VAL A 579 10.44 -20.68 -2.43
N LEU A 580 10.74 -19.74 -1.53
CA LEU A 580 11.76 -18.75 -1.80
C LEU A 580 13.14 -19.38 -1.59
N MET A 581 13.94 -19.41 -2.65
CA MET A 581 15.34 -19.81 -2.60
C MET A 581 16.26 -18.58 -2.64
N ILE A 582 17.31 -18.58 -1.83
CA ILE A 582 18.40 -17.61 -1.90
C ILE A 582 19.73 -18.35 -1.77
N GLY A 583 20.69 -18.10 -2.65
CA GLY A 583 22.01 -18.69 -2.51
C GLY A 583 23.09 -18.07 -3.38
N SER A 584 24.32 -18.52 -3.12
CA SER A 584 25.49 -18.03 -3.82
C SER A 584 26.60 -19.08 -3.91
N THR A 585 27.41 -18.94 -4.95
CA THR A 585 28.65 -19.70 -5.15
C THR A 585 29.91 -18.91 -4.77
N ALA A 586 29.76 -17.69 -4.20
CA ALA A 586 30.88 -16.87 -3.75
C ALA A 586 30.63 -16.21 -2.36
N GLU A 587 31.66 -16.23 -1.50
CA GLU A 587 31.63 -15.74 -0.11
C GLU A 587 31.53 -14.21 0.04
N THR A 588 31.37 -13.45 -1.06
CA THR A 588 31.31 -11.98 -1.02
C THR A 588 29.93 -11.45 -1.42
N ASN A 589 28.97 -12.34 -1.66
CA ASN A 589 27.63 -11.96 -2.09
C ASN A 589 26.69 -11.89 -0.90
N SER A 590 25.83 -10.87 -0.95
CA SER A 590 24.75 -10.66 0.01
C SER A 590 23.47 -10.45 -0.78
N GLN A 591 22.39 -11.08 -0.31
CA GLN A 591 21.05 -11.01 -0.89
C GLN A 591 20.02 -10.96 0.23
N LYS A 592 18.97 -10.15 0.03
CA LYS A 592 17.87 -9.96 0.97
C LYS A 592 16.55 -9.90 0.23
N PHE A 593 15.52 -10.54 0.76
CA PHE A 593 14.12 -10.32 0.39
C PHE A 593 13.36 -9.73 1.58
N SER A 594 12.66 -8.62 1.35
CA SER A 594 11.92 -7.91 2.39
C SER A 594 10.43 -7.95 2.09
N SER A 595 9.63 -8.30 3.10
CA SER A 595 8.17 -8.30 2.97
C SER A 595 7.63 -6.86 2.95
N LYS A 596 6.40 -6.69 2.47
CA LYS A 596 5.58 -5.52 2.84
C LYS A 596 5.47 -5.42 4.37
N SER A 597 5.34 -4.18 4.87
CA SER A 597 5.19 -3.92 6.30
C SER A 597 3.82 -4.38 6.80
N PHE A 598 3.76 -4.90 8.02
CA PHE A 598 2.53 -5.28 8.73
C PHE A 598 2.43 -4.53 10.06
N SER A 599 1.27 -4.60 10.72
CA SER A 599 1.01 -3.86 11.98
C SER A 599 1.07 -4.78 13.19
N LEU A 600 1.76 -4.33 14.23
CA LEU A 600 1.70 -4.86 15.59
C LEU A 600 1.12 -3.76 16.49
N ASN A 601 -0.06 -3.97 17.05
CA ASN A 601 -0.72 -2.99 17.90
C ASN A 601 -0.06 -2.94 19.28
N ALA A 602 -0.22 -1.82 19.98
CA ALA A 602 0.18 -1.65 21.37
C ALA A 602 -0.49 -2.70 22.29
N ASP A 603 0.17 -2.99 23.40
CA ASP A 603 -0.31 -3.83 24.51
C ASP A 603 -0.88 -5.19 24.05
N SER A 604 -0.20 -5.82 23.08
CA SER A 604 -0.68 -7.02 22.38
C SER A 604 0.42 -8.10 22.28
N TYR A 605 0.01 -9.32 21.94
CA TYR A 605 0.90 -10.47 21.82
C TYR A 605 0.79 -11.12 20.44
N TYR A 606 1.94 -11.41 19.84
CA TYR A 606 2.05 -11.96 18.49
C TYR A 606 3.03 -13.12 18.40
N SER A 607 2.89 -13.92 17.36
CA SER A 607 3.84 -14.94 16.95
C SER A 607 4.12 -14.76 15.46
N VAL A 608 5.40 -14.55 15.11
CA VAL A 608 5.89 -14.57 13.71
C VAL A 608 6.61 -15.88 13.50
N SER A 609 6.15 -16.72 12.57
CA SER A 609 6.80 -18.00 12.29
C SER A 609 7.15 -18.17 10.82
N PHE A 610 8.18 -18.97 10.54
CA PHE A 610 8.59 -19.29 9.18
C PHE A 610 9.27 -20.66 9.15
N TYR A 611 9.19 -21.33 8.00
CA TYR A 611 9.94 -22.54 7.74
C TYR A 611 11.22 -22.19 6.99
N VAL A 612 12.31 -22.85 7.39
CA VAL A 612 13.62 -22.68 6.78
C VAL A 612 14.29 -24.04 6.56
N ALA A 613 14.89 -24.22 5.39
CA ALA A 613 15.78 -25.34 5.09
C ALA A 613 17.08 -24.78 4.51
N THR A 614 18.19 -25.44 4.79
CA THR A 614 19.49 -25.01 4.30
C THR A 614 20.23 -26.16 3.64
N ASP A 615 21.02 -25.85 2.62
CA ASP A 615 21.82 -26.85 1.94
C ASP A 615 23.13 -26.29 1.40
N TYR A 616 24.19 -27.10 1.44
CA TYR A 616 25.57 -26.72 1.11
C TYR A 616 26.05 -25.41 1.75
N LEU A 617 25.45 -24.98 2.87
CA LEU A 617 25.90 -23.83 3.62
C LEU A 617 27.29 -24.12 4.16
N LYS A 618 28.31 -23.49 3.58
CA LYS A 618 29.67 -23.57 4.09
C LYS A 618 29.68 -22.91 5.47
N SER A 619 29.70 -23.75 6.50
CA SER A 619 29.73 -23.30 7.89
C SER A 619 30.93 -22.38 8.11
N SER A 620 30.65 -21.10 8.32
CA SER A 620 31.60 -20.18 8.90
C SER A 620 31.36 -20.15 10.39
N VAL A 621 31.69 -21.24 11.09
CA VAL A 621 31.52 -21.38 12.55
C VAL A 621 32.12 -20.21 13.36
N ASN A 622 32.96 -19.37 12.73
CA ASN A 622 33.59 -18.18 13.30
C ASN A 622 33.23 -16.85 12.60
N HIS A 623 32.23 -16.81 11.71
CA HIS A 623 31.81 -15.58 11.02
C HIS A 623 30.28 -15.47 10.98
N ASN A 624 29.76 -14.24 10.98
CA ASN A 624 28.33 -13.93 10.91
C ASN A 624 27.79 -14.01 9.48
N HIS A 625 28.07 -15.11 8.79
CA HIS A 625 27.71 -15.33 7.38
C HIS A 625 26.71 -16.50 7.26
N GLY A 626 25.90 -16.49 6.21
CA GLY A 626 24.88 -17.50 5.95
C GLY A 626 23.46 -16.98 5.98
N ALA A 627 22.53 -17.88 6.26
CA ALA A 627 21.13 -17.53 6.37
C ALA A 627 20.87 -16.74 7.66
N ARG A 628 20.10 -15.67 7.53
CA ARG A 628 19.72 -14.76 8.61
C ARG A 628 18.28 -14.33 8.41
N VAL A 629 17.56 -14.11 9.50
CA VAL A 629 16.23 -13.50 9.48
C VAL A 629 16.18 -12.34 10.45
N SER A 630 15.60 -11.22 10.03
CA SER A 630 15.38 -10.07 10.91
C SER A 630 13.97 -9.50 10.76
N ILE A 631 13.45 -8.92 11.84
CA ILE A 631 12.19 -8.19 11.87
C ILE A 631 12.53 -6.74 12.21
N THR A 632 12.33 -5.83 11.26
CA THR A 632 12.79 -4.44 11.38
C THR A 632 11.69 -3.46 11.03
N THR A 633 11.67 -2.32 11.72
CA THR A 633 10.98 -1.10 11.28
C THR A 633 11.99 -0.21 10.54
N THR A 634 11.59 1.00 10.13
CA THR A 634 12.51 1.97 9.50
C THR A 634 13.72 2.30 10.38
N ASN A 635 13.56 2.35 11.71
CA ASN A 635 14.59 2.82 12.64
C ASN A 635 15.06 1.77 13.65
N ASN A 636 14.30 0.68 13.81
CA ASN A 636 14.48 -0.28 14.91
C ASN A 636 14.55 -1.73 14.40
N THR A 637 15.37 -2.56 15.03
CA THR A 637 15.46 -4.02 14.86
C THR A 637 14.79 -4.70 16.03
N LEU A 638 13.59 -5.25 15.79
CA LEU A 638 12.81 -5.93 16.82
C LEU A 638 13.34 -7.33 17.10
N PHE A 639 13.84 -8.02 16.07
CA PHE A 639 14.40 -9.36 16.16
C PHE A 639 15.46 -9.57 15.10
N ASP A 640 16.51 -10.32 15.42
CA ASP A 640 17.60 -10.60 14.50
C ASP A 640 18.29 -11.93 14.83
N LEU A 641 18.29 -12.87 13.88
CA LEU A 641 18.82 -14.22 14.04
C LEU A 641 19.87 -14.52 12.97
N TYR A 642 21.12 -14.68 13.40
CA TYR A 642 22.26 -15.02 12.56
C TYR A 642 22.48 -16.53 12.44
N ASN A 643 23.29 -16.92 11.46
CA ASN A 643 23.88 -18.25 11.35
C ASN A 643 22.85 -19.39 11.39
N ILE A 644 21.72 -19.21 10.70
CA ILE A 644 20.71 -20.25 10.54
C ILE A 644 21.31 -21.35 9.66
N HIS A 645 21.51 -22.54 10.23
CA HIS A 645 22.22 -23.63 9.57
C HIS A 645 21.74 -24.99 10.08
N TYR A 646 21.34 -25.85 9.16
CA TYR A 646 20.87 -27.22 9.40
C TYR A 646 21.53 -28.19 8.42
N ASP A 647 22.18 -29.25 8.93
CA ASP A 647 22.99 -30.21 8.17
C ASP A 647 22.18 -31.33 7.45
N ASN A 648 20.87 -31.16 7.26
CA ASN A 648 19.98 -32.25 6.84
C ASN A 648 19.04 -31.91 5.67
N SER A 649 19.09 -30.69 5.14
CA SER A 649 18.20 -30.21 4.06
C SER A 649 16.70 -30.40 4.37
N ARG A 650 16.35 -30.48 5.67
CA ARG A 650 14.99 -30.57 6.17
C ARG A 650 14.50 -29.22 6.65
N TRP A 651 13.19 -29.05 6.55
CA TRP A 651 12.51 -27.87 7.07
C TRP A 651 12.50 -27.86 8.58
N HIS A 652 12.90 -26.73 9.16
CA HIS A 652 12.73 -26.40 10.56
C HIS A 652 11.81 -25.19 10.66
N LYS A 653 10.92 -25.20 11.63
CA LYS A 653 10.06 -24.06 11.94
C LYS A 653 10.76 -23.18 12.97
N ILE A 654 10.87 -21.89 12.70
CA ILE A 654 11.29 -20.90 13.68
C ILE A 654 10.09 -20.04 14.05
N GLU A 655 9.87 -19.83 15.34
CA GLU A 655 8.76 -19.04 15.86
C GLU A 655 9.27 -17.95 16.82
N VAL A 656 8.93 -16.70 16.54
CA VAL A 656 9.30 -15.52 17.32
C VAL A 656 8.04 -14.98 18.01
N LYS A 657 7.97 -15.14 19.32
CA LYS A 657 6.87 -14.62 20.15
C LYS A 657 7.20 -13.19 20.59
N ILE A 658 6.34 -12.24 20.22
CA ILE A 658 6.55 -10.81 20.45
C ILE A 658 5.44 -10.28 21.38
N LYS A 659 5.84 -9.58 22.45
CA LYS A 659 4.92 -8.77 23.27
C LYS A 659 5.20 -7.30 23.00
N THR A 660 4.20 -6.54 22.61
CA THR A 660 4.33 -5.09 22.39
C THR A 660 4.09 -4.33 23.69
N GLY A 661 4.70 -3.14 23.80
CA GLY A 661 4.41 -2.17 24.85
C GLY A 661 3.30 -1.20 24.46
N SER A 662 3.28 -0.01 25.08
CA SER A 662 2.27 1.03 24.84
C SER A 662 2.38 1.74 23.48
N GLN A 663 3.06 1.15 22.49
CA GLN A 663 3.26 1.72 21.16
C GLN A 663 2.98 0.67 20.08
N ASP A 664 2.40 1.14 18.98
CA ASP A 664 2.25 0.35 17.75
C ASP A 664 3.59 0.26 17.00
N TYR A 665 3.78 -0.83 16.26
CA TYR A 665 4.93 -1.03 15.37
C TYR A 665 4.46 -1.39 13.96
N THR A 666 5.20 -0.93 12.97
CA THR A 666 4.99 -1.27 11.55
C THR A 666 6.22 -1.96 10.94
N PRO A 667 6.57 -3.18 11.37
CA PRO A 667 7.76 -3.87 10.88
C PRO A 667 7.57 -4.58 9.53
N SER A 668 8.69 -4.97 8.93
CA SER A 668 8.81 -5.92 7.82
C SER A 668 9.70 -7.11 8.24
N VAL A 669 9.48 -8.27 7.62
CA VAL A 669 10.38 -9.44 7.73
C VAL A 669 11.42 -9.37 6.63
N ASN A 670 12.69 -9.58 6.98
CA ASN A 670 13.80 -9.70 6.03
C ASN A 670 14.37 -11.11 6.06
N LEU A 671 14.43 -11.74 4.90
CA LEU A 671 15.05 -13.05 4.67
C LEU A 671 16.39 -12.84 3.96
N ILE A 672 17.49 -13.19 4.62
CA ILE A 672 18.84 -12.75 4.24
C ILE A 672 19.75 -13.95 4.02
N PHE A 673 20.61 -13.86 3.01
CA PHE A 673 21.74 -14.76 2.78
C PHE A 673 22.99 -13.93 2.56
N ASP A 674 23.97 -14.03 3.47
CA ASP A 674 25.09 -13.09 3.53
C ASP A 674 26.46 -13.77 3.54
N ASN A 675 27.36 -13.35 2.64
CA ASN A 675 28.80 -13.62 2.61
C ASN A 675 29.23 -15.10 2.81
N THR A 676 28.47 -16.04 2.25
CA THR A 676 28.83 -17.46 2.26
C THR A 676 28.50 -18.15 0.94
N ILE A 677 28.88 -19.42 0.85
CA ILE A 677 28.55 -20.33 -0.24
C ILE A 677 27.45 -21.28 0.25
N GLY A 678 26.45 -21.55 -0.59
CA GLY A 678 25.34 -22.46 -0.30
C GLY A 678 23.98 -21.87 -0.65
N TYR A 679 22.94 -22.49 -0.11
CA TYR A 679 21.55 -22.18 -0.41
C TYR A 679 20.69 -22.23 0.85
N VAL A 680 19.69 -21.35 0.92
CA VAL A 680 18.62 -21.35 1.92
C VAL A 680 17.28 -21.29 1.21
N PHE A 681 16.30 -21.99 1.78
CA PHE A 681 14.92 -22.02 1.36
C PHE A 681 14.05 -21.50 2.49
N PHE A 682 13.08 -20.65 2.17
CA PHE A 682 12.10 -20.11 3.09
C PHE A 682 10.69 -20.38 2.59
N ASP A 683 9.77 -20.65 3.52
CA ASP A 683 8.35 -20.80 3.22
C ASP A 683 7.47 -20.48 4.44
N LYS A 684 6.18 -20.22 4.20
CA LYS A 684 5.11 -19.96 5.19
C LYS A 684 5.50 -18.96 6.29
N VAL A 685 5.76 -17.72 5.89
CA VAL A 685 6.04 -16.61 6.81
C VAL A 685 4.74 -16.08 7.44
N GLU A 686 4.32 -16.61 8.57
CA GLU A 686 3.02 -16.33 9.18
C GLU A 686 3.11 -15.35 10.35
N LEU A 687 2.11 -14.48 10.47
CA LEU A 687 1.86 -13.65 11.66
C LEU A 687 0.53 -14.07 12.29
N ASN A 688 0.57 -14.45 13.56
CA ASN A 688 -0.60 -14.82 14.35
C ASN A 688 -0.70 -13.96 15.61
N THR A 689 -1.91 -13.57 16.00
CA THR A 689 -2.15 -13.04 17.35
C THR A 689 -2.17 -14.18 18.35
N ILE A 690 -1.48 -14.02 19.48
CA ILE A 690 -1.44 -15.00 20.56
C ILE A 690 -1.93 -14.36 21.86
N ASN A 691 -1.98 -15.12 22.94
CA ASN A 691 -2.31 -14.60 24.27
C ASN A 691 -1.06 -14.61 25.19
N GLU A 692 -1.19 -13.97 26.35
CA GLU A 692 -0.12 -13.89 27.34
C GLU A 692 0.36 -15.28 27.82
N ALA A 693 -0.54 -16.25 27.97
CA ALA A 693 -0.16 -17.60 28.37
C ALA A 693 0.72 -18.28 27.31
N SER A 694 0.39 -18.13 26.02
CA SER A 694 1.19 -18.62 24.91
C SER A 694 2.55 -17.92 24.81
N PHE A 695 2.61 -16.62 25.09
CA PHE A 695 3.88 -15.88 25.16
C PHE A 695 4.76 -16.36 26.32
N ASN A 696 4.15 -16.61 27.48
CA ASN A 696 4.85 -17.05 28.69
C ASN A 696 5.17 -18.54 28.73
N ASP A 697 4.62 -19.32 27.79
CA ASP A 697 4.92 -20.74 27.68
C ASP A 697 6.41 -20.97 27.44
N ARG A 698 7.03 -21.69 28.39
CA ARG A 698 8.45 -22.03 28.40
C ARG A 698 8.71 -23.49 28.03
N THR A 699 7.73 -24.23 27.49
CA THR A 699 8.02 -25.54 26.89
C THR A 699 8.76 -25.31 25.58
N PHE A 700 10.07 -25.11 25.71
CA PHE A 700 10.98 -24.91 24.59
C PHE A 700 11.43 -26.27 24.07
N GLU A 701 11.34 -26.42 22.76
CA GLU A 701 11.81 -27.55 21.96
C GLU A 701 10.94 -28.83 21.99
N SER A 702 10.29 -29.07 20.86
CA SER A 702 9.83 -30.41 20.46
C SER A 702 10.17 -30.61 18.99
N GLY A 703 11.11 -31.50 18.66
CA GLY A 703 11.44 -31.84 17.27
C GLY A 703 12.03 -30.67 16.46
N ASP A 704 11.54 -30.47 15.22
CA ASP A 704 12.07 -29.53 14.23
C ASP A 704 11.57 -28.07 14.41
N THR A 705 11.31 -27.62 15.65
CA THR A 705 10.81 -26.25 15.94
C THR A 705 11.63 -25.52 17.00
N THR A 706 12.07 -24.29 16.69
CA THR A 706 12.83 -23.41 17.57
C THR A 706 12.01 -22.16 17.92
N TYR A 707 12.05 -21.72 19.18
CA TYR A 707 11.30 -20.56 19.65
C TYR A 707 12.20 -19.45 20.17
N TYR A 708 11.85 -18.20 19.88
CA TYR A 708 12.46 -16.99 20.42
C TYR A 708 11.40 -16.11 21.06
N ARG A 709 11.80 -15.29 22.05
CA ARG A 709 10.92 -14.34 22.73
C ARG A 709 11.51 -12.94 22.65
N VAL A 710 10.64 -11.98 22.37
CA VAL A 710 10.96 -10.55 22.36
C VAL A 710 9.89 -9.82 23.17
N ASP A 711 10.30 -9.20 24.29
CA ASP A 711 9.43 -8.32 25.07
C ASP A 711 9.80 -6.87 24.77
N LEU A 712 8.91 -6.16 24.08
CA LEU A 712 9.08 -4.75 23.73
C LEU A 712 8.34 -3.81 24.71
N SER A 713 7.71 -4.36 25.75
CA SER A 713 6.97 -3.58 26.76
C SER A 713 7.86 -2.87 27.77
N HIS A 714 9.10 -3.32 27.90
CA HIS A 714 10.15 -2.70 28.70
C HIS A 714 11.51 -3.08 28.12
N GLU A 715 12.53 -2.28 28.41
CA GLU A 715 13.91 -2.62 28.07
C GLU A 715 14.54 -3.43 29.20
N ASN A 716 14.63 -4.74 28.99
CA ASN A 716 15.29 -5.69 29.90
C ASN A 716 16.58 -6.27 29.31
N PHE A 717 17.05 -5.74 28.18
CA PHE A 717 18.28 -6.13 27.51
C PHE A 717 18.38 -7.63 27.15
N ASP A 718 17.24 -8.35 27.11
CA ASP A 718 17.17 -9.71 26.57
C ASP A 718 17.09 -9.70 25.04
N ASN A 719 16.64 -8.59 24.44
CA ASN A 719 16.54 -8.44 23.00
C ASN A 719 17.91 -8.13 22.40
N LYS A 720 18.52 -9.14 21.77
CA LYS A 720 19.84 -9.05 21.14
C LYS A 720 19.86 -9.81 19.83
N SER A 721 20.97 -9.69 19.09
CA SER A 721 21.19 -10.53 17.91
C SER A 721 21.44 -11.97 18.35
N PHE A 722 20.55 -12.89 17.98
CA PHE A 722 20.66 -14.30 18.33
C PHE A 722 21.65 -15.03 17.42
N ASN A 723 22.37 -16.01 17.98
CA ASN A 723 23.38 -16.82 17.28
C ASN A 723 24.51 -16.03 16.59
N LYS A 724 24.71 -14.77 16.99
CA LYS A 724 25.80 -13.92 16.48
C LYS A 724 27.13 -14.37 17.07
N VAL A 725 28.12 -14.58 16.22
CA VAL A 725 29.52 -14.80 16.61
C VAL A 725 30.17 -13.45 16.90
N LEU A 726 30.77 -13.32 18.09
CA LEU A 726 31.48 -12.13 18.54
C LEU A 726 32.98 -12.29 18.27
N ASN A 727 33.59 -11.35 17.57
CA ASN A 727 35.03 -11.33 17.33
C ASN A 727 35.73 -10.62 18.52
N THR A 728 36.55 -11.36 19.28
CA THR A 728 37.55 -10.93 20.32
C THR A 728 37.22 -11.20 21.80
N ASN A 729 38.29 -11.28 22.62
CA ASN A 729 38.31 -11.44 24.09
C ASN A 729 37.62 -10.30 24.89
N LYS A 730 36.91 -9.38 24.21
CA LYS A 730 36.17 -8.25 24.78
C LYS A 730 34.72 -8.15 24.27
N GLY A 731 34.32 -8.99 23.30
CA GLY A 731 33.02 -8.87 22.63
C GLY A 731 31.87 -9.33 23.53
N LEU A 732 31.05 -8.38 23.98
CA LEU A 732 29.72 -8.64 24.53
C LEU A 732 28.67 -8.33 23.46
N ASP A 733 27.49 -8.96 23.57
CA ASP A 733 26.41 -8.68 22.63
C ASP A 733 25.94 -7.23 22.79
N VAL A 734 25.73 -6.52 21.70
CA VAL A 734 25.10 -5.19 21.75
C VAL A 734 23.58 -5.42 21.82
N PRO A 735 22.86 -4.77 22.76
CA PRO A 735 21.40 -4.81 22.74
C PRO A 735 20.85 -4.31 21.41
N ASN A 736 19.83 -5.01 20.89
CA ASN A 736 19.13 -4.53 19.70
C ASN A 736 18.55 -3.13 20.00
N ASP A 737 18.60 -2.22 19.03
CA ASP A 737 18.18 -0.82 19.19
C ASP A 737 19.03 0.06 20.12
N TRP A 738 20.26 -0.34 20.45
CA TRP A 738 21.18 0.51 21.19
C TRP A 738 22.50 0.70 20.43
N LYS A 739 23.05 1.92 20.51
CA LYS A 739 24.36 2.27 19.94
C LYS A 739 25.30 2.74 21.04
N LEU A 740 26.54 2.28 20.95
CA LEU A 740 27.63 2.69 21.83
C LEU A 740 28.33 3.92 21.23
N ASN A 741 28.77 4.86 22.08
CA ASN A 741 29.44 6.08 21.63
C ASN A 741 30.89 5.88 21.12
N THR A 742 31.58 4.81 21.51
CA THR A 742 32.94 4.46 21.03
C THR A 742 33.23 2.97 21.22
N GLU A 743 33.95 2.34 20.28
CA GLU A 743 34.31 0.92 20.33
C GLU A 743 35.71 0.66 20.95
N GLU A 744 36.47 1.71 21.26
CA GLU A 744 37.85 1.56 21.72
C GLU A 744 37.96 1.28 23.23
N GLN A 745 38.73 0.24 23.57
CA GLN A 745 39.23 -0.11 24.91
C GLN A 745 38.24 -0.56 26.00
N ILE A 746 36.93 -0.56 25.78
CA ILE A 746 35.94 -0.92 26.82
C ILE A 746 35.49 -2.37 26.88
N ARG A 747 34.84 -2.71 28.01
CA ARG A 747 33.98 -3.90 28.16
C ARG A 747 32.54 -3.42 28.36
N ALA A 748 31.75 -3.38 27.29
CA ALA A 748 30.36 -2.96 27.36
C ALA A 748 29.48 -3.82 26.43
N GLY A 749 28.25 -4.09 26.87
CA GLY A 749 27.27 -4.93 26.18
C GLY A 749 26.48 -5.81 27.15
N ILE A 750 25.74 -6.77 26.62
CA ILE A 750 24.87 -7.65 27.40
C ILE A 750 25.70 -8.76 28.05
N VAL A 751 25.50 -8.91 29.36
CA VAL A 751 26.08 -9.94 30.21
C VAL A 751 24.98 -10.76 30.86
N THR A 752 25.28 -12.00 31.20
CA THR A 752 24.40 -12.87 31.99
C THR A 752 24.96 -13.08 33.39
N ALA A 753 24.10 -13.40 34.36
CA ALA A 753 24.49 -13.58 35.77
C ALA A 753 25.55 -14.68 36.03
N ASP A 754 25.73 -15.60 35.08
CA ASP A 754 26.70 -16.69 35.08
C ASP A 754 27.99 -16.39 34.30
N ASN A 755 28.13 -15.18 33.77
CA ASN A 755 29.28 -14.77 32.97
C ASN A 755 30.54 -14.58 33.84
N GLU A 756 31.67 -15.18 33.45
CA GLU A 756 32.97 -15.11 34.14
C GLU A 756 33.56 -13.69 34.22
N ILE A 757 33.00 -12.72 33.49
CA ILE A 757 33.48 -11.33 33.43
C ILE A 757 33.12 -10.52 34.69
N ILE A 758 32.11 -10.94 35.45
CA ILE A 758 31.62 -10.26 36.65
C ILE A 758 31.68 -11.26 37.82
N ASP A 759 32.21 -10.86 38.98
CA ASP A 759 32.23 -11.69 40.18
C ASP A 759 30.78 -11.88 40.71
N TYR A 760 30.02 -12.80 40.10
CA TYR A 760 28.63 -13.16 40.40
C TYR A 760 27.72 -11.97 40.78
N ALA A 761 27.08 -11.34 39.78
CA ALA A 761 25.99 -10.41 40.04
C ALA A 761 24.67 -11.18 40.32
N ALA A 762 24.06 -10.94 41.49
CA ALA A 762 22.74 -11.50 41.81
C ALA A 762 21.69 -11.07 40.77
N PRO A 763 20.58 -11.86 40.59
CA PRO A 763 19.43 -11.43 39.80
C PRO A 763 19.04 -9.98 40.12
N SER A 764 18.70 -9.21 39.08
CA SER A 764 18.24 -7.84 39.29
C SER A 764 16.93 -7.83 40.09
N LEU A 765 16.47 -6.63 40.50
CA LEU A 765 15.20 -6.49 41.22
C LEU A 765 13.97 -6.97 40.41
N SER A 766 14.09 -7.14 39.08
CA SER A 766 13.04 -7.69 38.22
C SER A 766 13.06 -9.23 38.17
N GLY A 767 14.09 -9.86 38.72
CA GLY A 767 14.36 -11.29 38.58
C GLY A 767 15.02 -11.67 37.25
N ASN A 768 15.38 -10.68 36.41
CA ASN A 768 16.14 -10.90 35.18
C ASN A 768 17.57 -11.36 35.49
N THR A 769 18.16 -12.09 34.56
CA THR A 769 19.54 -12.58 34.62
C THR A 769 20.42 -12.02 33.50
N SER A 770 19.86 -11.27 32.55
CA SER A 770 20.61 -10.54 31.52
C SER A 770 20.63 -9.05 31.85
N TYR A 771 21.76 -8.38 31.67
CA TYR A 771 21.91 -6.96 32.01
C TYR A 771 22.78 -6.25 30.98
N LEU A 772 22.62 -4.94 30.85
CA LEU A 772 23.56 -4.10 30.12
C LEU A 772 24.73 -3.71 31.03
N LEU A 773 25.95 -4.18 30.74
CA LEU A 773 27.19 -3.79 31.39
C LEU A 773 27.86 -2.63 30.63
N ILE A 774 28.37 -1.65 31.37
CA ILE A 774 29.37 -0.69 30.90
C ILE A 774 30.49 -0.66 31.94
N SER A 775 31.72 -1.02 31.54
CA SER A 775 32.87 -1.12 32.45
C SER A 775 34.13 -0.52 31.85
N SER A 776 34.88 0.23 32.68
CA SER A 776 36.21 0.75 32.37
C SER A 776 37.19 0.60 33.53
N LEU A 777 38.46 0.32 33.22
CA LEU A 777 39.57 0.33 34.19
C LEU A 777 40.29 1.70 34.28
N HIS A 778 39.96 2.61 33.38
CA HIS A 778 40.49 3.96 33.27
C HIS A 778 39.35 4.98 33.36
N ASP A 779 39.69 6.19 33.76
CA ASP A 779 38.71 7.28 33.79
C ASP A 779 38.31 7.63 32.36
N ASP A 780 37.14 7.17 31.95
CA ASP A 780 36.60 7.40 30.61
C ASP A 780 35.09 7.64 30.64
N TYR A 781 34.51 8.01 29.49
CA TYR A 781 33.07 8.20 29.30
C TYR A 781 32.52 7.24 28.24
N PHE A 782 31.61 6.37 28.66
CA PHE A 782 30.97 5.40 27.78
C PHE A 782 29.47 5.41 27.94
N ALA A 783 28.77 5.45 26.81
CA ALA A 783 27.33 5.61 26.80
C ALA A 783 26.69 4.72 25.74
N TYR A 784 25.66 4.00 26.15
CA TYR A 784 24.68 3.41 25.25
C TYR A 784 23.52 4.38 25.07
N THR A 785 23.21 4.71 23.83
CA THR A 785 22.04 5.53 23.47
C THR A 785 21.05 4.66 22.71
N SER A 786 19.78 4.70 23.06
CA SER A 786 18.75 4.00 22.32
C SER A 786 18.58 4.62 20.93
N ASN A 787 18.39 3.80 19.90
CA ASN A 787 17.97 4.21 18.58
C ASN A 787 16.48 4.57 18.56
N ARG A 788 15.71 4.06 19.54
CA ARG A 788 14.32 4.43 19.75
C ARG A 788 14.25 5.82 20.38
N LYS A 789 13.54 6.72 19.70
CA LYS A 789 13.11 7.99 20.28
C LYS A 789 11.75 7.82 20.96
N TYR A 790 11.63 8.40 22.15
CA TYR A 790 10.42 8.42 22.94
C TYR A 790 9.79 9.81 22.81
N LYS A 791 8.48 9.82 22.51
CA LYS A 791 7.71 11.06 22.44
C LYS A 791 7.10 11.38 23.79
N PHE A 792 7.64 12.41 24.42
CA PHE A 792 7.13 13.00 25.64
C PHE A 792 6.24 14.19 25.28
N THR A 793 4.94 14.08 25.49
CA THR A 793 3.98 15.13 25.14
C THR A 793 3.76 16.08 26.30
N SER A 794 3.56 17.34 25.95
CA SER A 794 3.17 18.38 26.88
C SER A 794 1.88 18.00 27.62
N SER A 795 1.80 18.38 28.91
CA SER A 795 0.66 18.07 29.79
C SER A 795 0.41 16.58 30.09
N THR A 796 1.36 15.69 29.75
CA THR A 796 1.35 14.28 30.17
C THR A 796 2.34 14.08 31.32
N TYR A 797 1.99 13.19 32.24
CA TYR A 797 2.82 12.84 33.40
C TYR A 797 3.45 11.46 33.18
N TYR A 798 4.76 11.37 33.35
CA TYR A 798 5.56 10.18 33.08
C TYR A 798 6.23 9.65 34.35
N LYS A 799 6.38 8.33 34.40
CA LYS A 799 7.25 7.62 35.34
C LYS A 799 8.20 6.72 34.57
N ILE A 800 9.49 6.97 34.74
CA ILE A 800 10.58 6.17 34.18
C ILE A 800 11.22 5.42 35.33
N THR A 801 11.30 4.10 35.27
CA THR A 801 11.99 3.29 36.28
C THR A 801 13.10 2.48 35.65
N ILE A 802 14.23 2.34 36.33
CA ILE A 802 15.36 1.51 35.88
C ILE A 802 16.09 0.94 37.09
N ASN A 803 16.53 -0.31 37.01
CA ASN A 803 17.36 -0.93 38.02
C ASN A 803 18.83 -0.68 37.67
N VAL A 804 19.63 -0.26 38.64
CA VAL A 804 21.04 0.07 38.46
C VAL A 804 21.87 -0.58 39.56
N LEU A 805 23.01 -1.18 39.18
CA LEU A 805 24.05 -1.62 40.09
C LEU A 805 25.37 -1.04 39.62
N THR A 806 26.15 -0.44 40.51
CA THR A 806 27.51 0.01 40.19
C THR A 806 28.53 -0.64 41.10
N GLU A 807 29.72 -0.91 40.59
CA GLU A 807 30.80 -1.51 41.36
C GLU A 807 32.13 -0.80 41.06
N GLY A 808 32.88 -0.49 42.11
CA GLY A 808 34.23 0.06 41.97
C GLY A 808 34.30 1.43 41.29
N ILE A 809 33.25 2.26 41.41
CA ILE A 809 33.22 3.62 40.86
C ILE A 809 34.32 4.47 41.50
N ALA A 810 35.22 5.01 40.68
CA ALA A 810 36.32 5.86 41.11
C ALA A 810 36.72 6.89 40.04
N LYS A 811 37.50 7.89 40.46
CA LYS A 811 38.23 8.82 39.59
C LYS A 811 39.71 8.71 39.96
N GLN A 812 40.56 8.29 39.03
CA GLN A 812 42.00 8.04 39.21
C GLN A 812 42.84 9.30 39.37
N ASP A 813 42.46 10.44 38.76
CA ASP A 813 43.23 11.68 38.83
C ASP A 813 42.82 12.59 40.01
N GLU A 814 43.80 13.25 40.65
CA GLU A 814 43.57 14.27 41.69
C GLU A 814 42.68 15.39 41.12
N VAL A 815 41.47 15.50 41.65
CA VAL A 815 40.51 16.56 41.30
C VAL A 815 41.17 17.92 41.59
N PRO A 816 41.36 18.79 40.59
CA PRO A 816 41.81 20.16 40.79
C PRO A 816 40.96 20.87 41.86
N GLU A 817 41.56 21.77 42.65
CA GLU A 817 40.90 22.36 43.83
C GLU A 817 39.64 23.18 43.49
N ASP A 818 39.44 23.50 42.21
CA ASP A 818 38.29 24.16 41.56
C ASP A 818 37.21 23.20 41.02
N GLN A 819 37.37 21.87 41.13
CA GLN A 819 36.38 20.85 40.71
C GLN A 819 35.89 19.95 41.86
N LYS A 820 35.98 20.42 43.10
CA LYS A 820 35.74 19.63 44.33
C LYS A 820 34.31 19.06 44.50
N ASP A 821 33.36 19.51 43.68
CA ASP A 821 31.95 19.11 43.72
C ASP A 821 31.56 18.05 42.66
N VAL A 822 32.52 17.49 41.92
CA VAL A 822 32.26 16.41 40.95
C VAL A 822 31.98 15.10 41.68
N ILE A 823 30.76 14.57 41.52
CA ILE A 823 30.35 13.27 42.08
C ILE A 823 30.55 12.17 41.03
N PRO A 824 31.60 11.34 41.13
CA PRO A 824 31.85 10.27 40.16
C PRO A 824 30.71 9.23 40.20
N GLY A 825 30.22 8.81 39.03
CA GLY A 825 29.19 7.78 38.96
C GLY A 825 28.67 7.49 37.56
N ALA A 826 27.74 6.56 37.50
CA ALA A 826 26.95 6.29 36.31
C ALA A 826 25.89 7.37 36.09
N CYS A 827 25.27 7.35 34.92
CA CYS A 827 24.30 8.35 34.52
C CYS A 827 23.15 7.78 33.68
N ILE A 828 21.96 8.37 33.87
CA ILE A 828 20.77 8.17 33.05
C ILE A 828 20.34 9.54 32.51
N SER A 829 20.12 9.67 31.21
CA SER A 829 19.73 10.95 30.61
C SER A 829 18.89 10.82 29.35
N LEU A 830 18.31 11.93 28.91
CA LEU A 830 17.70 12.07 27.59
C LEU A 830 18.72 12.67 26.61
N ALA A 831 18.94 12.00 25.48
CA ALA A 831 20.03 12.32 24.56
C ALA A 831 19.91 13.70 23.89
N ASP A 832 18.67 14.18 23.73
CA ASP A 832 18.35 15.45 23.07
C ASP A 832 18.08 16.57 24.11
N SER A 833 18.43 16.37 25.39
CA SER A 833 18.32 17.38 26.45
C SER A 833 19.39 17.18 27.55
N SER A 834 20.41 18.04 27.60
CA SER A 834 21.47 17.99 28.63
C SER A 834 20.97 18.27 30.05
N GLU A 835 19.84 18.96 30.20
CA GLU A 835 19.23 19.32 31.49
C GLU A 835 18.53 18.14 32.19
N ILE A 836 18.26 17.05 31.46
CA ILE A 836 17.52 15.89 31.96
C ILE A 836 18.51 14.74 32.19
N LEU A 837 19.11 14.76 33.37
CA LEU A 837 20.23 13.92 33.75
C LEU A 837 20.14 13.52 35.23
N ILE A 838 20.30 12.22 35.51
CA ILE A 838 20.69 11.71 36.83
C ILE A 838 22.17 11.36 36.72
N SER A 839 23.04 12.05 37.45
CA SER A 839 24.49 11.78 37.49
C SER A 839 24.93 11.37 38.90
N GLY A 840 26.18 10.93 39.04
CA GLY A 840 26.75 10.53 40.33
C GLY A 840 26.14 9.24 40.90
N ILE A 841 25.56 8.39 40.06
CA ILE A 841 24.98 7.11 40.49
C ILE A 841 26.12 6.19 40.97
N ASN A 842 26.11 5.85 42.26
CA ASN A 842 27.01 4.88 42.87
C ASN A 842 26.25 4.08 43.95
N THR A 843 25.94 2.82 43.67
CA THR A 843 25.16 1.91 44.52
C THR A 843 26.01 0.89 45.29
N ASP A 844 27.34 0.94 45.17
CA ASP A 844 28.31 0.12 45.92
C ASP A 844 28.00 -1.39 45.95
N GLY A 845 27.80 -1.97 44.76
CA GLY A 845 27.61 -3.42 44.58
C GLY A 845 26.20 -3.94 44.85
N ALA A 846 25.22 -3.07 45.11
CA ALA A 846 23.82 -3.45 45.31
C ALA A 846 22.91 -2.94 44.19
N TRP A 847 21.90 -3.74 43.83
CA TRP A 847 20.86 -3.30 42.90
C TRP A 847 19.93 -2.27 43.58
N VAL A 848 19.78 -1.11 42.95
CA VAL A 848 18.88 -0.03 43.39
C VAL A 848 17.98 0.37 42.23
N GLN A 849 16.69 0.55 42.49
CA GLN A 849 15.76 1.09 41.51
C GLN A 849 15.78 2.63 41.55
N TYR A 850 16.03 3.24 40.41
CA TYR A 850 15.89 4.68 40.19
C TYR A 850 14.54 4.96 39.57
N THR A 851 13.83 5.98 40.09
CA THR A 851 12.54 6.41 39.57
C THR A 851 12.57 7.88 39.20
N ILE A 852 12.24 8.19 37.95
CA ILE A 852 12.19 9.54 37.42
C ILE A 852 10.72 9.89 37.18
N TYR A 853 10.25 10.93 37.86
CA TYR A 853 8.94 11.50 37.62
C TYR A 853 9.11 12.76 36.76
N ALA A 854 8.51 12.75 35.58
CA ALA A 854 8.70 13.81 34.60
C ALA A 854 7.37 14.37 34.08
N SER A 855 7.32 15.69 33.94
CA SER A 855 6.30 16.40 33.17
C SER A 855 6.97 17.44 32.28
N PHE A 856 6.47 17.60 31.07
CA PHE A 856 7.05 18.48 30.06
C PHE A 856 6.09 19.62 29.74
N THR A 857 6.60 20.85 29.65
CA THR A 857 5.76 22.00 29.22
C THR A 857 5.59 22.05 27.70
N GLU A 858 6.48 21.41 26.95
CA GLU A 858 6.46 21.31 25.50
C GLU A 858 6.69 19.85 25.06
N ASP A 859 6.30 19.51 23.84
CA ASP A 859 6.53 18.17 23.30
C ASP A 859 8.03 17.97 23.05
N LEU A 860 8.62 16.91 23.62
CA LEU A 860 10.01 16.51 23.45
C LEU A 860 10.07 15.12 22.82
N GLU A 861 10.85 14.95 21.76
CA GLU A 861 11.14 13.63 21.19
C GLU A 861 12.61 13.30 21.43
N SER A 862 12.88 12.37 22.34
CA SER A 862 14.26 12.06 22.73
C SER A 862 14.57 10.59 22.98
N ALA A 863 15.81 10.20 22.68
CA ALA A 863 16.35 8.89 23.02
C ALA A 863 16.81 8.82 24.48
N ILE A 864 16.83 7.61 25.06
CA ILE A 864 17.39 7.37 26.40
C ILE A 864 18.87 7.04 26.26
N LYS A 865 19.69 7.64 27.13
CA LYS A 865 21.13 7.43 27.21
C LYS A 865 21.49 6.90 28.60
N LEU A 866 22.20 5.78 28.63
CA LEU A 866 22.70 5.10 29.83
C LEU A 866 24.23 5.09 29.76
N SER A 867 24.90 5.61 30.77
CA SER A 867 26.34 5.82 30.69
C SER A 867 27.10 5.58 31.99
N LEU A 868 28.40 5.31 31.84
CA LEU A 868 29.42 5.42 32.88
C LEU A 868 30.11 6.76 32.66
N GLY A 869 29.96 7.70 33.60
CA GLY A 869 30.28 9.13 33.40
C GLY A 869 29.20 9.87 32.61
N ASN A 870 29.35 11.18 32.41
CA ASN A 870 28.35 12.03 31.72
C ASN A 870 28.89 12.83 30.51
N GLY A 871 30.16 12.66 30.14
CA GLY A 871 30.81 13.30 28.99
C GLY A 871 31.81 14.36 29.40
N ASP A 872 31.43 15.20 30.37
CA ASP A 872 32.32 16.17 31.02
C ASP A 872 33.09 15.53 32.19
N GLU A 873 32.53 14.45 32.74
CA GLU A 873 33.10 13.67 33.83
C GLU A 873 33.39 12.25 33.37
N THR A 874 34.67 11.90 33.36
CA THR A 874 35.17 10.55 33.11
C THR A 874 35.38 9.81 34.42
N VAL A 875 35.01 8.52 34.46
CA VAL A 875 35.08 7.69 35.67
C VAL A 875 35.52 6.27 35.32
N SER A 876 36.19 5.60 36.26
CA SER A 876 36.50 4.18 36.22
C SER A 876 35.51 3.38 37.08
N GLY A 877 35.35 2.09 36.80
CA GLY A 877 34.41 1.19 37.47
C GLY A 877 33.46 0.48 36.51
N ALA A 878 32.41 -0.12 37.05
CA ALA A 878 31.38 -0.83 36.29
C ALA A 878 29.98 -0.36 36.67
N VAL A 879 29.06 -0.34 35.69
CA VAL A 879 27.63 -0.16 35.90
C VAL A 879 26.85 -1.23 35.12
N LEU A 880 25.82 -1.77 35.76
CA LEU A 880 24.83 -2.65 35.19
C LEU A 880 23.47 -1.97 35.20
N PHE A 881 22.77 -2.02 34.07
CA PHE A 881 21.40 -1.52 33.91
C PHE A 881 20.45 -2.67 33.57
N ASP A 882 19.22 -2.62 34.08
CA ASP A 882 18.14 -3.54 33.74
C ASP A 882 16.76 -2.92 33.95
N ASN A 883 15.75 -3.49 33.27
CA ASN A 883 14.32 -3.24 33.45
C ASN A 883 13.95 -1.75 33.40
N LEU A 884 14.34 -1.10 32.31
CA LEU A 884 13.95 0.27 31.99
C LEU A 884 12.50 0.28 31.47
N VAL A 885 11.62 0.94 32.21
CA VAL A 885 10.17 1.02 31.93
C VAL A 885 9.75 2.47 31.88
N ILE A 886 8.94 2.84 30.89
CA ILE A 886 8.27 4.15 30.83
C ILE A 886 6.76 3.92 30.91
N THR A 887 6.11 4.58 31.86
CA THR A 887 4.66 4.57 32.04
C THR A 887 4.10 5.98 32.08
N THR A 888 2.82 6.13 31.77
CA THR A 888 2.10 7.41 31.84
C THR A 888 1.03 7.35 32.93
N PHE A 889 0.61 8.51 33.42
CA PHE A 889 -0.53 8.63 34.33
C PHE A 889 -1.70 9.31 33.64
N ASP A 890 -2.92 8.84 33.95
CA ASP A 890 -4.16 9.40 33.41
C ASP A 890 -4.42 10.85 33.84
N ASN A 891 -3.88 11.26 35.00
CA ASN A 891 -4.08 12.59 35.57
C ASN A 891 -3.03 12.94 36.64
N GLU A 892 -2.91 14.25 36.90
CA GLU A 892 -2.00 14.83 37.91
C GLU A 892 -2.23 14.25 39.31
N GLU A 893 -3.48 13.95 39.70
CA GLU A 893 -3.77 13.42 41.04
C GLU A 893 -3.16 12.03 41.25
N SER A 894 -3.24 11.15 40.23
CA SER A 894 -2.60 9.83 40.27
C SER A 894 -1.08 9.92 40.27
N TYR A 895 -0.51 10.84 39.50
CA TYR A 895 0.93 11.14 39.50
C TYR A 895 1.39 11.61 40.88
N VAL A 896 0.75 12.63 41.46
CA VAL A 896 1.11 13.17 42.78
C VAL A 896 0.94 12.11 43.88
N LYS A 897 -0.10 11.25 43.80
CA LYS A 897 -0.26 10.15 44.76
C LYS A 897 0.87 9.13 44.69
N ASP A 898 1.38 8.82 43.49
CA ASP A 898 2.49 7.89 43.32
C ASP A 898 3.80 8.51 43.81
N VAL A 899 4.02 9.79 43.49
CA VAL A 899 5.13 10.61 44.00
C VAL A 899 5.15 10.65 45.53
N VAL A 900 4.02 10.87 46.19
CA VAL A 900 3.94 10.95 47.66
C VAL A 900 4.11 9.57 48.32
N LYS A 901 3.84 8.48 47.61
CA LYS A 901 3.99 7.10 48.09
C LYS A 901 5.37 6.51 47.85
N SER A 902 6.24 7.15 47.07
CA SER A 902 7.56 6.61 46.77
C SER A 902 8.36 6.38 48.06
N ASP A 903 8.83 5.15 48.25
CA ASP A 903 9.59 4.72 49.43
C ASP A 903 10.92 5.51 49.51
N PRO A 904 11.33 6.03 50.69
CA PRO A 904 12.65 6.65 50.87
C PRO A 904 13.85 5.75 50.51
N ALA A 905 13.66 4.44 50.29
CA ALA A 905 14.67 3.53 49.74
C ALA A 905 14.87 3.63 48.20
N THR A 906 14.04 4.41 47.51
CA THR A 906 14.10 4.67 46.06
C THR A 906 14.65 6.07 45.82
N ILE A 907 15.66 6.25 44.97
CA ILE A 907 16.11 7.60 44.60
C ILE A 907 15.12 8.14 43.57
N ALA A 908 14.23 9.02 44.03
CA ALA A 908 13.21 9.68 43.21
C ALA A 908 13.70 11.08 42.77
N GLN A 909 13.75 11.33 41.47
CA GLN A 909 14.08 12.64 40.90
C GLN A 909 12.87 13.23 40.17
N PHE A 910 12.68 14.55 40.29
CA PHE A 910 11.55 15.28 39.76
C PHE A 910 12.00 16.27 38.69
N ILE A 911 11.47 16.14 37.48
CA ILE A 911 11.80 17.02 36.36
C ILE A 911 10.54 17.75 35.90
N ASN A 912 10.60 19.08 35.90
CA ASN A 912 9.63 19.94 35.24
C ASN A 912 10.37 20.78 34.20
N TYR A 913 10.36 20.33 32.94
CA TYR A 913 11.19 20.89 31.87
C TYR A 913 10.46 22.00 31.10
N THR A 914 11.14 23.12 30.85
CA THR A 914 10.70 24.23 29.98
C THR A 914 11.87 24.70 29.14
N GLU A 915 11.73 24.71 27.81
CA GLU A 915 12.80 25.10 26.89
C GLU A 915 13.31 26.53 27.17
N PRO A 916 14.64 26.76 27.25
CA PRO A 916 15.18 28.10 27.42
C PRO A 916 14.83 28.96 26.20
N LYS A 917 14.33 30.18 26.43
CA LYS A 917 14.19 31.17 25.36
C LYS A 917 15.56 31.77 25.07
N ASP A 918 16.05 31.60 23.85
CA ASP A 918 17.20 32.32 23.32
C ASP A 918 17.01 33.84 23.53
N THR A 919 17.71 34.38 24.51
CA THR A 919 17.96 35.82 24.60
C THR A 919 19.46 36.03 24.45
N GLU A 920 19.84 36.67 23.34
CA GLU A 920 21.19 37.19 23.12
C GLU A 920 21.62 38.07 24.31
N ASP A 921 22.90 37.92 24.67
CA ASP A 921 23.71 38.68 25.63
C ASP A 921 23.79 38.17 27.09
N GLY A 922 24.93 37.54 27.41
CA GLY A 922 25.66 37.82 28.66
C GLY A 922 26.02 36.62 29.55
N GLU A 923 27.30 36.23 29.49
CA GLU A 923 28.11 35.53 30.51
C GLU A 923 27.46 34.36 31.29
N GLU A 924 27.80 33.14 30.86
CA GLU A 924 27.52 31.88 31.57
C GLU A 924 28.36 31.78 32.85
N GLU A 925 27.74 32.04 34.01
CA GLU A 925 28.12 31.34 35.24
C GLU A 925 27.32 30.03 35.31
N ALA A 926 28.03 28.91 35.40
CA ALA A 926 27.46 27.59 35.61
C ALA A 926 26.64 27.59 36.90
N SER A 927 25.33 27.34 36.79
CA SER A 927 24.47 27.18 37.96
C SER A 927 24.75 25.82 38.62
N GLU A 928 25.55 25.83 39.67
CA GLU A 928 25.55 24.77 40.69
C GLU A 928 24.11 24.50 41.12
N TRP A 929 23.72 23.22 41.09
CA TRP A 929 22.46 22.77 41.67
C TRP A 929 22.59 22.84 43.19
N ASP A 930 22.26 24.00 43.76
CA ASP A 930 21.98 24.05 45.18
C ASP A 930 20.76 23.15 45.43
N SER A 931 20.92 22.24 46.38
CA SER A 931 19.93 21.29 46.89
C SER A 931 18.69 21.95 47.53
N GLU A 932 18.44 23.23 47.25
CA GLU A 932 17.23 23.93 47.63
C GLU A 932 16.12 23.66 46.61
N ILE A 933 15.47 22.53 46.82
CA ILE A 933 14.04 22.36 46.58
C ILE A 933 13.37 23.72 46.80
N ASN A 934 12.54 24.17 45.85
CA ASN A 934 11.67 25.32 46.06
C ASN A 934 10.70 24.99 47.20
N TRP A 935 11.17 25.19 48.44
CA TRP A 935 10.53 24.99 49.73
C TRP A 935 9.35 25.95 49.90
N LEU A 936 8.85 26.58 48.84
CA LEU A 936 7.58 27.28 48.87
C LEU A 936 6.39 26.40 48.44
N ILE A 937 6.61 25.29 47.73
CA ILE A 937 5.49 24.45 47.27
C ILE A 937 5.15 23.36 48.32
N ILE A 938 6.14 22.65 48.86
CA ILE A 938 5.91 21.56 49.83
C ILE A 938 5.41 22.09 51.20
N PRO A 939 6.00 23.15 51.79
CA PRO A 939 5.49 23.75 53.01
C PRO A 939 4.21 24.53 52.81
N SER A 940 3.89 25.14 51.66
CA SER A 940 2.58 25.79 51.49
C SER A 940 1.45 24.76 51.52
N ILE A 941 1.69 23.55 50.99
CA ILE A 941 0.76 22.42 51.05
C ILE A 941 0.70 21.80 52.46
N ILE A 942 1.85 21.56 53.11
CA ILE A 942 1.90 21.04 54.50
C ILE A 942 1.32 22.07 55.49
N THR A 943 1.55 23.37 55.29
CA THR A 943 0.99 24.45 56.14
C THR A 943 -0.51 24.61 55.89
N ALA A 944 -1.01 24.47 54.67
CA ALA A 944 -2.44 24.46 54.39
C ALA A 944 -3.16 23.28 55.05
N VAL A 945 -2.56 22.08 55.00
CA VAL A 945 -3.10 20.87 55.66
C VAL A 945 -2.99 20.97 57.19
N ALA A 946 -1.88 21.51 57.72
CA ALA A 946 -1.68 21.73 59.16
C ALA A 946 -2.61 22.81 59.73
N ILE A 947 -2.93 23.88 58.98
CA ILE A 947 -3.91 24.91 59.37
C ILE A 947 -5.31 24.28 59.46
N ILE A 948 -5.67 23.41 58.52
CA ILE A 948 -6.97 22.71 58.53
C ILE A 948 -7.06 21.76 59.75
N ILE A 949 -6.00 21.00 60.06
CA ILE A 949 -5.95 20.11 61.22
C ILE A 949 -5.94 20.89 62.54
N ALA A 950 -5.23 22.02 62.62
CA ALA A 950 -5.21 22.89 63.80
C ALA A 950 -6.55 23.60 64.06
N VAL A 951 -7.25 24.01 63.00
CA VAL A 951 -8.59 24.61 63.08
C VAL A 951 -9.62 23.55 63.51
N LEU A 952 -9.54 22.32 63.00
CA LEU A 952 -10.40 21.21 63.43
C LEU A 952 -10.12 20.77 64.88
N GLY A 953 -8.85 20.69 65.28
CA GLY A 953 -8.44 20.36 66.66
C GLY A 953 -8.82 21.43 67.69
N PHE A 954 -8.79 22.72 67.33
CA PHE A 954 -9.21 23.83 68.20
C PHE A 954 -10.72 23.87 68.41
N TYR A 955 -11.52 23.48 67.41
CA TYR A 955 -12.98 23.38 67.52
C TYR A 955 -13.46 22.14 68.29
N LEU A 956 -12.71 21.03 68.26
CA LEU A 956 -13.08 19.80 68.97
C LEU A 956 -12.78 19.83 70.49
N ARG A 957 -11.95 20.77 70.98
CA ARG A 957 -11.54 20.81 72.40
C ARG A 957 -12.46 21.62 73.33
N LYS A 958 -13.51 22.29 72.81
CA LYS A 958 -14.35 23.18 73.63
C LYS A 958 -15.84 23.00 73.34
N PHE A 959 -16.46 22.04 74.05
CA PHE A 959 -17.78 22.09 74.72
C PHE A 959 -18.59 20.79 74.61
N ASN A 960 -18.88 20.21 75.78
CA ASN A 960 -20.05 19.35 76.03
C ASN A 960 -21.26 20.20 76.45
N TYR A 961 -22.44 19.69 76.10
CA TYR A 961 -23.80 20.26 76.11
C TYR A 961 -24.29 21.02 77.36
N THR A 962 -25.15 22.05 77.16
CA THR A 962 -26.52 22.15 77.73
C THR A 962 -27.31 23.37 77.20
N ARG A 963 -28.67 23.26 77.18
CA ARG A 963 -29.65 24.10 76.46
C ARG A 963 -29.93 25.50 77.07
N LYS A 964 -30.45 26.36 76.18
CA LYS A 964 -30.67 27.84 76.12
C LYS A 964 -31.58 28.48 77.20
N PRO A 965 -31.62 29.83 77.31
CA PRO A 965 -32.67 30.59 76.57
C PRO A 965 -32.22 31.94 75.95
N LYS A 966 -33.16 32.49 75.16
CA LYS A 966 -33.04 33.50 74.08
C LYS A 966 -33.00 34.97 74.55
N ILE A 967 -32.39 35.84 73.73
CA ILE A 967 -32.97 37.16 73.40
C ILE A 967 -32.86 37.39 71.87
N LYS A 968 -33.94 37.94 71.30
CA LYS A 968 -34.24 38.11 69.87
C LYS A 968 -33.51 39.31 69.24
N THR A 969 -32.96 39.12 68.05
CA THR A 969 -32.94 40.12 66.97
C THR A 969 -33.30 39.45 65.64
N ASN A 970 -33.96 40.21 64.77
CA ASN A 970 -34.78 39.75 63.67
C ASN A 970 -34.05 39.92 62.33
N TYR A 971 -33.06 39.07 62.06
CA TYR A 971 -32.52 38.63 60.74
C TYR A 971 -31.32 37.71 61.04
N ASP A 972 -31.50 36.40 60.90
CA ASP A 972 -30.58 35.37 61.40
C ASP A 972 -29.69 34.80 60.28
N ARG A 973 -28.49 35.35 60.13
CA ARG A 973 -27.47 34.93 59.14
C ARG A 973 -27.02 33.47 59.33
N ARG A 974 -27.23 32.88 60.51
CA ARG A 974 -26.91 31.46 60.77
C ARG A 974 -27.94 30.52 60.16
N LYS A 975 -29.20 30.94 59.98
CA LYS A 975 -30.24 30.10 59.38
C LYS A 975 -30.08 29.87 57.86
N THR A 976 -29.41 30.78 57.17
CA THR A 976 -29.01 30.64 55.75
C THR A 976 -27.70 29.89 55.59
N LEU A 977 -26.73 30.12 56.50
CA LEU A 977 -25.44 29.42 56.46
C LEU A 977 -25.57 27.95 56.90
N ASP A 978 -26.36 27.64 57.94
CA ASP A 978 -26.65 26.26 58.37
C ASP A 978 -27.42 25.50 57.28
N LYS A 979 -28.31 26.16 56.52
CA LYS A 979 -28.99 25.54 55.37
C LYS A 979 -28.06 25.27 54.18
N ASP A 980 -27.07 26.13 53.93
CA ASP A 980 -26.07 25.92 52.87
C ASP A 980 -25.03 24.86 53.25
N ILE A 981 -24.61 24.82 54.51
CA ILE A 981 -23.68 23.79 55.03
C ILE A 981 -24.37 22.41 55.00
N ASP A 982 -25.61 22.30 55.48
CA ASP A 982 -26.39 21.05 55.50
C ASP A 982 -26.71 20.54 54.07
N LYS A 983 -26.87 21.45 53.09
CA LYS A 983 -27.02 21.08 51.67
C LYS A 983 -25.71 20.66 51.01
N ARG A 984 -24.59 21.32 51.31
CA ARG A 984 -23.26 20.95 50.79
C ARG A 984 -22.80 19.61 51.35
N GLU A 985 -23.05 19.34 52.63
CA GLU A 985 -22.81 18.02 53.24
C GLU A 985 -23.68 16.95 52.58
N LYS A 986 -24.94 17.25 52.25
CA LYS A 986 -25.82 16.32 51.52
C LYS A 986 -25.36 16.04 50.08
N ILE A 987 -24.85 17.05 49.37
CA ILE A 987 -24.25 16.86 48.04
C ILE A 987 -22.96 16.04 48.14
N ALA A 988 -22.09 16.34 49.10
CA ALA A 988 -20.84 15.60 49.31
C ALA A 988 -21.11 14.12 49.64
N LEU A 989 -22.09 13.83 50.49
CA LEU A 989 -22.50 12.45 50.81
C LEU A 989 -23.05 11.73 49.58
N ARG A 990 -23.89 12.38 48.77
CA ARG A 990 -24.41 11.81 47.53
C ARG A 990 -23.33 11.59 46.48
N GLN A 991 -22.35 12.49 46.40
CA GLN A 991 -21.19 12.33 45.51
C GLN A 991 -20.32 11.15 45.94
N GLN A 992 -20.13 10.94 47.25
CA GLN A 992 -19.45 9.78 47.79
C GLN A 992 -20.20 8.47 47.43
N ILE A 993 -21.53 8.45 47.56
CA ILE A 993 -22.35 7.29 47.15
C ILE A 993 -22.22 7.03 45.64
N ILE A 994 -22.16 8.07 44.80
CA ILE A 994 -21.90 7.91 43.35
C ILE A 994 -20.52 7.29 43.12
N THR A 995 -19.48 7.73 43.83
CA THR A 995 -18.12 7.16 43.70
C THR A 995 -18.10 5.68 44.11
N GLU A 996 -18.77 5.32 45.20
CA GLU A 996 -18.88 3.92 45.64
C GLU A 996 -19.64 3.06 44.62
N LEU A 997 -20.76 3.56 44.07
CA LEU A 997 -21.52 2.88 43.02
C LEU A 997 -20.74 2.74 41.70
N ARG A 998 -19.92 3.73 41.34
CA ARG A 998 -19.04 3.66 40.14
C ARG A 998 -17.92 2.64 40.34
N ASN A 999 -17.36 2.52 41.53
CA ASN A 999 -16.40 1.47 41.86
C ASN A 999 -17.06 0.08 41.79
N GLU A 1000 -18.30 -0.06 42.27
CA GLU A 1000 -19.06 -1.32 42.12
C GLU A 1000 -19.33 -1.64 40.64
N LEU A 1001 -19.57 -0.63 39.81
CA LEU A 1001 -19.77 -0.78 38.37
C LEU A 1001 -18.49 -1.25 37.66
N ALA A 1002 -17.34 -0.71 38.02
CA ALA A 1002 -16.04 -1.18 37.53
C ALA A 1002 -15.76 -2.63 37.93
N ASN A 1003 -16.12 -3.03 39.16
CA ASN A 1003 -16.00 -4.43 39.59
C ASN A 1003 -16.94 -5.35 38.80
N ILE A 1004 -18.18 -4.92 38.52
CA ILE A 1004 -19.13 -5.71 37.71
C ILE A 1004 -18.65 -5.82 36.26
N ASP A 1005 -18.03 -4.78 35.70
CA ASP A 1005 -17.47 -4.82 34.35
C ASP A 1005 -16.32 -5.82 34.26
N LYS A 1006 -15.46 -5.86 35.28
CA LYS A 1006 -14.43 -6.89 35.41
C LYS A 1006 -15.03 -8.30 35.59
N GLU A 1007 -16.08 -8.46 36.42
CA GLU A 1007 -16.78 -9.74 36.56
C GLU A 1007 -17.42 -10.22 35.25
N ILE A 1008 -17.92 -9.30 34.41
CA ILE A 1008 -18.48 -9.61 33.08
C ILE A 1008 -17.38 -10.05 32.11
N GLU A 1009 -16.23 -9.36 32.13
CA GLU A 1009 -15.07 -9.68 31.30
C GLU A 1009 -14.50 -11.06 31.65
N ASP A 1010 -14.23 -11.29 32.94
CA ASP A 1010 -13.76 -12.57 33.48
C ASP A 1010 -14.75 -13.70 33.16
N PHE A 1011 -16.07 -13.44 33.31
CA PHE A 1011 -17.10 -14.41 32.98
C PHE A 1011 -17.15 -14.74 31.49
N ASN A 1012 -17.06 -13.74 30.60
CA ASN A 1012 -17.08 -13.96 29.16
C ASN A 1012 -15.83 -14.72 28.69
N GLN A 1013 -14.65 -14.39 29.22
CA GLN A 1013 -13.42 -15.10 28.92
C GLN A 1013 -13.53 -16.57 29.37
N LEU A 1014 -13.93 -16.82 30.61
CA LEU A 1014 -14.09 -18.17 31.13
C LEU A 1014 -15.19 -18.97 30.40
N ALA A 1015 -16.31 -18.32 30.08
CA ALA A 1015 -17.43 -18.95 29.36
C ALA A 1015 -17.05 -19.32 27.92
N ASN A 1016 -16.26 -18.49 27.24
CA ASN A 1016 -15.78 -18.77 25.89
C ASN A 1016 -14.74 -19.89 25.90
N THR A 1017 -13.75 -19.85 26.80
CA THR A 1017 -12.75 -20.93 26.94
C THR A 1017 -13.41 -22.26 27.22
N HIS A 1018 -14.32 -22.33 28.19
CA HIS A 1018 -15.04 -23.57 28.52
C HIS A 1018 -15.96 -24.04 27.37
N LEU A 1019 -16.53 -23.12 26.57
CA LEU A 1019 -17.32 -23.48 25.41
C LEU A 1019 -16.44 -24.05 24.28
N GLU A 1020 -15.26 -23.48 24.04
CA GLU A 1020 -14.30 -23.97 23.05
C GLU A 1020 -13.69 -25.31 23.47
N GLU A 1021 -13.39 -25.53 24.75
CA GLU A 1021 -12.99 -26.84 25.27
C GLU A 1021 -14.08 -27.91 25.05
N ILE A 1022 -15.35 -27.57 25.32
CA ILE A 1022 -16.48 -28.47 25.06
C ILE A 1022 -16.64 -28.74 23.57
N LYS A 1023 -16.49 -27.73 22.71
CA LYS A 1023 -16.56 -27.89 21.25
C LYS A 1023 -15.43 -28.78 20.73
N ALA A 1024 -14.19 -28.57 21.18
CA ALA A 1024 -13.04 -29.38 20.79
C ALA A 1024 -13.21 -30.84 21.21
N GLN A 1025 -13.66 -31.09 22.45
CA GLN A 1025 -13.95 -32.44 22.94
C GLN A 1025 -15.08 -33.11 22.15
N ILE A 1026 -16.15 -32.35 21.83
CA ILE A 1026 -17.26 -32.88 21.03
C ILE A 1026 -16.84 -33.13 19.59
N LYS A 1027 -15.96 -32.31 19.01
CA LYS A 1027 -15.43 -32.48 17.64
C LYS A 1027 -14.65 -33.79 17.52
N LEU A 1028 -13.73 -34.06 18.45
CA LEU A 1028 -12.98 -35.33 18.48
C LEU A 1028 -13.92 -36.55 18.60
N GLU A 1029 -14.95 -36.44 19.46
CA GLU A 1029 -15.94 -37.50 19.61
C GLU A 1029 -16.87 -37.63 18.39
N GLN A 1030 -17.15 -36.56 17.66
CA GLN A 1030 -17.92 -36.56 16.41
C GLN A 1030 -17.12 -37.21 15.28
N GLU A 1031 -15.84 -36.88 15.13
CA GLU A 1031 -14.94 -37.51 14.16
C GLU A 1031 -14.84 -39.03 14.38
N GLU A 1032 -14.78 -39.47 15.64
CA GLU A 1032 -14.79 -40.91 15.98
C GLU A 1032 -16.13 -41.58 15.62
N LEU A 1033 -17.26 -40.92 15.89
CA LEU A 1033 -18.59 -41.42 15.54
C LEU A 1033 -18.84 -41.43 14.02
N GLU A 1034 -18.31 -40.46 13.29
CA GLU A 1034 -18.35 -40.40 11.82
C GLU A 1034 -17.51 -41.49 11.18
N LYS A 1035 -16.32 -41.77 11.73
CA LYS A 1035 -15.52 -42.93 11.33
C LYS A 1035 -16.26 -44.25 11.53
N GLN A 1036 -16.95 -44.42 12.67
CA GLN A 1036 -17.80 -45.59 12.92
C GLN A 1036 -18.99 -45.66 11.94
N LYS A 1037 -19.56 -44.52 11.54
CA LYS A 1037 -20.63 -44.47 10.53
C LYS A 1037 -20.13 -44.88 9.15
N LEU A 1038 -18.95 -44.39 8.74
CA LEU A 1038 -18.32 -44.77 7.48
C LEU A 1038 -17.98 -46.26 7.44
N GLU A 1039 -17.47 -46.83 8.55
CA GLU A 1039 -17.20 -48.27 8.66
C GLU A 1039 -18.48 -49.10 8.50
N LEU A 1040 -19.60 -48.66 9.06
CA LEU A 1040 -20.91 -49.31 8.86
C LEU A 1040 -21.40 -49.20 7.41
N GLU A 1041 -21.17 -48.07 6.73
CA GLU A 1041 -21.53 -47.89 5.32
C GLU A 1041 -20.71 -48.80 4.40
N ILE A 1042 -19.40 -48.90 4.64
CA ILE A 1042 -18.51 -49.85 3.95
C ILE A 1042 -19.03 -51.27 4.16
N ARG A 1043 -19.34 -51.65 5.40
CA ARG A 1043 -19.87 -52.98 5.73
C ARG A 1043 -21.21 -53.28 5.05
N LYS A 1044 -22.08 -52.28 4.84
CA LYS A 1044 -23.31 -52.44 4.03
C LYS A 1044 -22.99 -52.66 2.56
N LYS A 1045 -22.07 -51.89 1.98
CA LYS A 1045 -21.64 -52.06 0.58
C LYS A 1045 -21.02 -53.44 0.36
N GLU A 1046 -20.13 -53.88 1.23
CA GLU A 1046 -19.53 -55.22 1.19
C GLU A 1046 -20.56 -56.34 1.31
N ALA A 1047 -21.52 -56.23 2.25
CA ALA A 1047 -22.59 -57.20 2.41
C ALA A 1047 -23.50 -57.28 1.18
N THR A 1048 -23.73 -56.16 0.51
CA THR A 1048 -24.55 -56.06 -0.71
C THR A 1048 -23.80 -56.64 -1.92
N ALA A 1049 -22.53 -56.32 -2.08
CA ALA A 1049 -21.67 -56.90 -3.13
C ALA A 1049 -21.48 -58.42 -2.94
N ALA A 1050 -21.28 -58.89 -1.71
CA ALA A 1050 -21.20 -60.32 -1.39
C ALA A 1050 -22.51 -61.05 -1.70
N ARG A 1051 -23.66 -60.42 -1.41
CA ARG A 1051 -25.00 -60.95 -1.74
C ARG A 1051 -25.20 -61.02 -3.25
N GLU A 1052 -24.85 -59.98 -3.99
CA GLU A 1052 -24.92 -59.97 -5.47
C GLU A 1052 -24.03 -61.05 -6.09
N LYS A 1053 -22.81 -61.25 -5.55
CA LYS A 1053 -21.91 -62.32 -5.97
C LYS A 1053 -22.50 -63.70 -5.70
N GLN A 1054 -23.07 -63.91 -4.51
CA GLN A 1054 -23.73 -65.17 -4.13
C GLN A 1054 -24.96 -65.48 -5.02
N LEU A 1055 -25.74 -64.46 -5.38
CA LEU A 1055 -26.88 -64.60 -6.29
C LEU A 1055 -26.45 -64.93 -7.74
N LYS A 1056 -25.28 -64.45 -8.18
CA LYS A 1056 -24.69 -64.79 -9.48
C LYS A 1056 -24.11 -66.21 -9.52
N GLU A 1057 -23.52 -66.68 -8.43
CA GLU A 1057 -22.89 -68.01 -8.33
C GLU A 1057 -23.90 -69.14 -8.04
N GLN A 1058 -25.02 -68.84 -7.37
CA GLN A 1058 -26.08 -69.80 -7.03
C GLN A 1058 -27.47 -69.20 -7.24
N ALA A 1059 -28.01 -69.34 -8.46
CA ALA A 1059 -29.30 -68.74 -8.86
C ALA A 1059 -30.51 -69.22 -8.02
N ASP A 1060 -30.49 -70.46 -7.50
CA ASP A 1060 -31.57 -71.02 -6.67
C ASP A 1060 -31.73 -70.28 -5.31
N PHE A 1061 -30.68 -69.59 -4.87
CA PHE A 1061 -30.64 -68.86 -3.59
C PHE A 1061 -31.53 -67.60 -3.58
N ALA A 1062 -31.94 -67.11 -4.76
CA ALA A 1062 -32.93 -66.05 -4.91
C ALA A 1062 -34.35 -66.48 -4.48
N SER A 1063 -34.63 -67.79 -4.43
CA SER A 1063 -35.94 -68.34 -4.02
C SER A 1063 -36.02 -68.69 -2.53
N ASP A 1064 -34.90 -68.68 -1.80
CA ASP A 1064 -34.83 -68.99 -0.37
C ASP A 1064 -35.30 -67.79 0.47
N LYS A 1065 -36.59 -67.80 0.80
CA LYS A 1065 -37.22 -66.80 1.68
C LYS A 1065 -36.56 -66.68 3.05
N LYS A 1066 -35.89 -67.73 3.55
CA LYS A 1066 -35.21 -67.70 4.85
C LYS A 1066 -33.89 -66.93 4.75
N ALA A 1067 -33.12 -67.15 3.70
CA ALA A 1067 -31.87 -66.43 3.44
C ALA A 1067 -32.13 -64.93 3.14
N GLU A 1068 -33.18 -64.63 2.38
CA GLU A 1068 -33.59 -63.25 2.08
C GLU A 1068 -34.03 -62.51 3.34
N LYS A 1069 -34.76 -63.18 4.23
CA LYS A 1069 -35.12 -62.61 5.53
C LYS A 1069 -33.89 -62.35 6.40
N GLN A 1070 -32.91 -63.26 6.44
CA GLN A 1070 -31.68 -63.09 7.22
C GLN A 1070 -30.81 -61.93 6.72
N TYR A 1071 -30.72 -61.73 5.40
CA TYR A 1071 -30.02 -60.59 4.80
C TYR A 1071 -30.70 -59.26 5.13
N ASN A 1072 -32.02 -59.19 5.00
CA ASN A 1072 -32.79 -58.00 5.36
C ASN A 1072 -32.75 -57.71 6.88
N ASP A 1073 -32.80 -58.75 7.73
CA ASP A 1073 -32.63 -58.60 9.19
C ASP A 1073 -31.22 -58.07 9.54
N PHE A 1074 -30.19 -58.44 8.76
CA PHE A 1074 -28.82 -57.94 8.93
C PHE A 1074 -28.68 -56.47 8.51
N LEU A 1075 -29.21 -56.08 7.35
CA LEU A 1075 -29.23 -54.68 6.92
C LEU A 1075 -30.01 -53.80 7.91
N MET A 1076 -31.18 -54.27 8.37
CA MET A 1076 -31.99 -53.56 9.36
C MET A 1076 -31.25 -53.40 10.71
N LYS A 1077 -30.38 -54.34 11.08
CA LYS A 1077 -29.52 -54.23 12.27
C LYS A 1077 -28.45 -53.15 12.10
N LEU A 1078 -27.84 -53.06 10.92
CA LEU A 1078 -26.86 -52.01 10.59
C LEU A 1078 -27.54 -50.63 10.53
N ASP A 1079 -28.73 -50.53 9.95
CA ASP A 1079 -29.53 -49.29 9.93
C ASP A 1079 -29.87 -48.81 11.34
N ARG A 1080 -30.21 -49.72 12.26
CA ARG A 1080 -30.45 -49.37 13.67
C ARG A 1080 -29.20 -48.87 14.38
N GLN A 1081 -28.02 -49.41 14.04
CA GLN A 1081 -26.74 -48.96 14.61
C GLN A 1081 -26.37 -47.57 14.08
N GLU A 1082 -26.52 -47.35 12.78
CA GLU A 1082 -26.32 -46.03 12.17
C GLU A 1082 -27.27 -44.97 12.74
N LEU A 1083 -28.56 -45.28 12.88
CA LEU A 1083 -29.54 -44.37 13.50
C LEU A 1083 -29.19 -44.06 14.97
N ALA A 1084 -28.64 -45.03 15.71
CA ALA A 1084 -28.19 -44.82 17.08
C ALA A 1084 -26.96 -43.91 17.15
N ILE A 1085 -26.03 -44.02 16.20
CA ILE A 1085 -24.88 -43.12 16.05
C ILE A 1085 -25.36 -41.71 15.69
N GLN A 1086 -26.28 -41.58 14.73
CA GLN A 1086 -26.85 -40.28 14.34
C GLN A 1086 -27.56 -39.59 15.52
N LYS A 1087 -28.29 -40.34 16.36
CA LYS A 1087 -28.89 -39.81 17.59
C LYS A 1087 -27.86 -39.34 18.61
N LYS A 1088 -26.69 -40.01 18.69
CA LYS A 1088 -25.60 -39.57 19.57
C LYS A 1088 -25.00 -38.25 19.07
N ILE A 1089 -24.78 -38.10 17.76
CA ILE A 1089 -24.28 -36.86 17.15
C ILE A 1089 -25.25 -35.70 17.45
N ASN A 1090 -26.55 -35.87 17.16
CA ASN A 1090 -27.55 -34.82 17.41
C ASN A 1090 -27.67 -34.46 18.91
N ASN A 1091 -27.52 -35.41 19.83
CA ASN A 1091 -27.54 -35.13 21.27
C ASN A 1091 -26.34 -34.28 21.74
N LYS A 1092 -25.20 -34.35 21.04
CA LYS A 1092 -24.00 -33.54 21.36
C LYS A 1092 -24.18 -32.09 20.93
N GLU A 1093 -24.81 -31.84 19.78
CA GLU A 1093 -25.19 -30.50 19.32
C GLU A 1093 -26.15 -29.82 20.32
N VAL A 1094 -27.13 -30.56 20.84
CA VAL A 1094 -28.04 -30.08 21.90
C VAL A 1094 -27.28 -29.71 23.18
N LYS A 1095 -26.19 -30.41 23.52
CA LYS A 1095 -25.36 -30.11 24.70
C LYS A 1095 -24.57 -28.79 24.53
N ILE A 1096 -24.11 -28.48 23.31
CA ILE A 1096 -23.46 -27.20 22.98
C ILE A 1096 -24.49 -26.06 23.10
N ALA A 1097 -25.68 -26.25 22.51
CA ALA A 1097 -26.76 -25.25 22.56
C ALA A 1097 -27.23 -24.95 23.99
N ASN A 1098 -27.39 -25.97 24.84
CA ASN A 1098 -27.78 -25.81 26.24
C ASN A 1098 -26.71 -25.06 27.06
N THR A 1099 -25.43 -25.37 26.86
CA THR A 1099 -24.32 -24.67 27.55
C THR A 1099 -24.26 -23.20 27.15
N SER A 1100 -24.43 -22.90 25.85
CA SER A 1100 -24.52 -21.52 25.36
C SER A 1100 -25.71 -20.76 25.97
N HIS A 1101 -26.88 -21.40 26.07
CA HIS A 1101 -28.07 -20.80 26.68
C HIS A 1101 -27.85 -20.47 28.18
N VAL A 1102 -27.25 -21.39 28.94
CA VAL A 1102 -26.97 -21.17 30.38
C VAL A 1102 -25.98 -20.03 30.58
N ASN A 1103 -24.96 -19.90 29.72
CA ASN A 1103 -24.00 -18.79 29.79
C ASN A 1103 -24.68 -17.45 29.48
N LYS A 1104 -25.59 -17.42 28.50
CA LYS A 1104 -26.38 -16.23 28.16
C LYS A 1104 -27.30 -15.78 29.31
N ASP A 1105 -27.95 -16.72 30.00
CA ASP A 1105 -28.80 -16.41 31.16
C ASP A 1105 -28.00 -15.84 32.35
N LYS A 1106 -26.78 -16.34 32.57
CA LYS A 1106 -25.88 -15.79 33.60
C LYS A 1106 -25.40 -14.40 33.24
N LEU A 1107 -25.00 -14.16 31.99
CA LEU A 1107 -24.61 -12.84 31.49
C LEU A 1107 -25.75 -11.81 31.64
N SER A 1108 -27.01 -12.21 31.37
CA SER A 1108 -28.19 -11.36 31.57
C SER A 1108 -28.29 -10.82 33.00
N LYS A 1109 -27.99 -11.65 34.01
CA LYS A 1109 -28.05 -11.23 35.42
C LYS A 1109 -26.98 -10.20 35.78
N TYR A 1110 -25.78 -10.31 35.21
CA TYR A 1110 -24.72 -9.30 35.38
C TYR A 1110 -25.11 -7.98 34.73
N LEU A 1111 -25.70 -8.03 33.53
CA LEU A 1111 -26.19 -6.85 32.82
C LEU A 1111 -27.36 -6.16 33.54
N GLU A 1112 -28.31 -6.93 34.09
CA GLU A 1112 -29.42 -6.41 34.91
C GLU A 1112 -28.90 -5.69 36.17
N ARG A 1113 -27.86 -6.24 36.83
CA ARG A 1113 -27.21 -5.60 37.99
C ARG A 1113 -26.51 -4.29 37.58
N LYS A 1114 -25.81 -4.28 36.45
CA LYS A 1114 -25.16 -3.09 35.88
C LYS A 1114 -26.19 -1.99 35.56
N GLU A 1115 -27.30 -2.36 34.92
CA GLU A 1115 -28.37 -1.42 34.60
C GLU A 1115 -29.04 -0.84 35.85
N TYR A 1116 -29.26 -1.67 36.87
CA TYR A 1116 -29.79 -1.23 38.15
C TYR A 1116 -28.91 -0.17 38.83
N ILE A 1117 -27.59 -0.38 38.87
CA ILE A 1117 -26.65 0.57 39.48
C ILE A 1117 -26.59 1.88 38.69
N ASN A 1118 -26.56 1.81 37.35
CA ASN A 1118 -26.64 2.99 36.49
C ASN A 1118 -27.91 3.82 36.75
N LEU A 1119 -29.05 3.16 36.94
CA LEU A 1119 -30.31 3.84 37.30
C LEU A 1119 -30.26 4.49 38.69
N GLN A 1120 -29.53 3.92 39.65
CA GLN A 1120 -29.34 4.54 40.98
C GLN A 1120 -28.44 5.78 40.89
N ILE A 1121 -27.33 5.69 40.15
CA ILE A 1121 -26.44 6.85 39.89
C ILE A 1121 -27.24 7.98 39.26
N ALA A 1122 -28.01 7.70 38.19
CA ALA A 1122 -28.81 8.71 37.50
C ALA A 1122 -29.86 9.38 38.40
N LYS A 1123 -30.47 8.63 39.33
CA LYS A 1123 -31.41 9.20 40.32
C LYS A 1123 -30.70 10.15 41.28
N ILE A 1124 -29.52 9.75 41.78
CA ILE A 1124 -28.75 10.57 42.72
C ILE A 1124 -28.21 11.83 42.04
N GLU A 1125 -27.75 11.73 40.79
CA GLU A 1125 -27.32 12.88 39.98
C GLU A 1125 -28.48 13.87 39.76
N ALA A 1126 -29.68 13.40 39.43
CA ALA A 1126 -30.87 14.26 39.32
C ALA A 1126 -31.23 14.94 40.66
N GLU A 1127 -31.03 14.25 41.79
CA GLU A 1127 -31.23 14.84 43.12
C GLU A 1127 -30.17 15.89 43.49
N ILE A 1128 -28.96 15.82 42.93
CA ILE A 1128 -27.92 16.84 43.09
C ILE A 1128 -28.27 18.07 42.24
N GLU A 1129 -28.69 17.84 40.98
CA GLU A 1129 -29.08 18.92 40.06
C GLU A 1129 -30.26 19.74 40.59
N GLU A 1130 -31.27 19.09 41.19
CA GLU A 1130 -32.39 19.80 41.81
C GLU A 1130 -31.96 20.66 43.01
N ILE A 1131 -30.98 20.21 43.80
CA ILE A 1131 -30.43 21.02 44.89
C ILE A 1131 -29.65 22.22 44.34
N ALA A 1132 -28.87 22.03 43.28
CA ALA A 1132 -28.10 23.09 42.64
C ALA A 1132 -29.02 24.17 42.06
N ARG A 1133 -30.11 23.77 41.41
CA ARG A 1133 -31.13 24.71 40.87
C ARG A 1133 -31.78 25.55 41.96
N GLN A 1134 -32.12 24.93 43.10
CA GLN A 1134 -32.67 25.64 44.26
C GLN A 1134 -31.65 26.61 44.89
N GLU A 1135 -30.35 26.30 44.81
CA GLU A 1135 -29.29 27.19 45.28
C GLU A 1135 -29.14 28.41 44.35
N GLU A 1136 -29.19 28.22 43.03
CA GLU A 1136 -29.11 29.31 42.06
C GLU A 1136 -30.27 30.31 42.18
N GLU A 1137 -31.50 29.83 42.43
CA GLU A 1137 -32.67 30.67 42.65
C GLU A 1137 -32.52 31.55 43.92
N ILE A 1138 -31.99 30.98 45.00
CA ILE A 1138 -31.68 31.70 46.24
C ILE A 1138 -30.58 32.75 46.02
N TRP A 1139 -29.52 32.42 45.27
CA TRP A 1139 -28.46 33.37 44.96
C TRP A 1139 -28.91 34.49 44.00
N ALA A 1140 -29.88 34.22 43.13
CA ALA A 1140 -30.51 35.24 42.29
C ALA A 1140 -31.32 36.25 43.14
N GLU A 1141 -32.14 35.77 44.09
CA GLU A 1141 -32.84 36.64 45.05
C GLU A 1141 -31.87 37.47 45.90
N TYR A 1142 -30.78 36.86 46.37
CA TYR A 1142 -29.76 37.56 47.16
C TYR A 1142 -29.05 38.65 46.34
N ARG A 1143 -28.73 38.38 45.06
CA ARG A 1143 -28.14 39.38 44.15
C ARG A 1143 -29.09 40.56 43.93
N ALA A 1144 -30.39 40.30 43.75
CA ALA A 1144 -31.42 41.34 43.61
C ALA A 1144 -31.55 42.20 44.90
N ALA A 1145 -31.58 41.57 46.07
CA ALA A 1145 -31.65 42.26 47.35
C ALA A 1145 -30.40 43.14 47.62
N LYS A 1146 -29.21 42.65 47.24
CA LYS A 1146 -27.95 43.41 47.36
C LYS A 1146 -27.92 44.62 46.42
N ALA A 1147 -28.48 44.50 45.22
CA ALA A 1147 -28.61 45.61 44.28
C ALA A 1147 -29.56 46.71 44.83
N ASP A 1148 -30.69 46.32 45.41
CA ASP A 1148 -31.65 47.26 46.01
C ASP A 1148 -31.05 47.97 47.24
N ALA A 1149 -30.32 47.23 48.09
CA ALA A 1149 -29.59 47.82 49.22
C ALA A 1149 -28.51 48.83 48.78
N LYS A 1150 -27.81 48.55 47.68
CA LYS A 1150 -26.83 49.48 47.09
C LYS A 1150 -27.52 50.76 46.58
N ARG A 1151 -28.71 50.62 45.99
CA ARG A 1151 -29.52 51.75 45.50
C ARG A 1151 -29.97 52.65 46.65
N ARG A 1152 -30.53 52.07 47.73
CA ARG A 1152 -30.93 52.81 48.94
C ARG A 1152 -29.76 53.51 49.62
N LYS A 1153 -28.57 52.90 49.62
CA LYS A 1153 -27.35 53.53 50.16
C LYS A 1153 -26.88 54.72 49.31
N ALA A 1154 -27.08 54.66 47.99
CA ALA A 1154 -26.80 55.78 47.09
C ALA A 1154 -27.81 56.93 47.30
N GLU A 1155 -29.09 56.61 47.42
CA GLU A 1155 -30.16 57.58 47.73
C GLU A 1155 -29.92 58.28 49.08
N TYR A 1156 -29.54 57.53 50.12
CA TYR A 1156 -29.18 58.08 51.43
C TYR A 1156 -27.96 59.01 51.38
N LYS A 1157 -26.92 58.66 50.62
CA LYS A 1157 -25.76 59.54 50.41
C LYS A 1157 -26.12 60.83 49.67
N ALA A 1158 -27.02 60.76 48.69
CA ALA A 1158 -27.52 61.93 47.98
C ALA A 1158 -28.32 62.86 48.92
N GLN A 1159 -29.12 62.27 49.82
CA GLN A 1159 -29.88 63.02 50.81
C GLN A 1159 -28.98 63.80 51.78
N ILE A 1160 -27.93 63.15 52.32
CA ILE A 1160 -26.91 63.80 53.17
C ILE A 1160 -26.18 64.92 52.42
N LYS A 1161 -25.92 64.75 51.11
CA LYS A 1161 -25.29 65.81 50.30
C LYS A 1161 -26.21 67.04 50.18
N SER A 1162 -27.51 66.83 49.96
CA SER A 1162 -28.49 67.91 49.90
C SER A 1162 -28.64 68.65 51.24
N GLU A 1163 -28.56 67.94 52.37
CA GLU A 1163 -28.63 68.54 53.71
C GLU A 1163 -27.39 69.38 54.02
N LYS A 1164 -26.20 68.92 53.59
CA LYS A 1164 -24.96 69.69 53.70
C LYS A 1164 -24.99 70.97 52.84
N GLU A 1165 -25.58 70.91 51.66
CA GLU A 1165 -25.76 72.09 50.80
C GLU A 1165 -26.76 73.09 51.41
N LYS A 1166 -27.86 72.62 52.01
CA LYS A 1166 -28.80 73.46 52.77
C LYS A 1166 -28.14 74.12 53.99
N ALA A 1167 -27.35 73.38 54.76
CA ALA A 1167 -26.61 73.91 55.90
C ALA A 1167 -25.54 74.95 55.49
N LYS A 1168 -24.97 74.82 54.28
CA LYS A 1168 -24.03 75.80 53.73
C LYS A 1168 -24.74 77.10 53.32
N ALA A 1169 -25.92 77.00 52.70
CA ALA A 1169 -26.76 78.16 52.37
C ALA A 1169 -27.28 78.90 53.64
N GLU A 1170 -27.55 78.18 54.72
CA GLU A 1170 -27.96 78.75 56.01
C GLU A 1170 -26.81 79.45 56.75
N LYS A 1171 -25.57 78.96 56.60
CA LYS A 1171 -24.36 79.65 57.07
C LYS A 1171 -24.05 80.94 56.29
N GLU A 1172 -24.40 81.02 55.01
CA GLU A 1172 -24.26 82.24 54.22
C GLU A 1172 -25.34 83.28 54.56
N ARG A 1173 -26.56 82.85 54.92
CA ARG A 1173 -27.62 83.72 55.46
C ARG A 1173 -27.29 84.29 56.85
N THR A 1174 -26.57 83.55 57.70
CA THR A 1174 -26.14 84.04 59.03
C THR A 1174 -24.91 84.96 58.97
N LYS A 1175 -24.03 84.81 57.95
CA LYS A 1175 -22.96 85.78 57.69
C LYS A 1175 -23.46 87.12 57.14
N SER A 1176 -24.59 87.14 56.42
CA SER A 1176 -25.24 88.37 55.95
C SER A 1176 -26.08 89.07 57.03
N ALA A 1177 -26.38 88.41 58.16
CA ALA A 1177 -27.07 89.01 59.31
C ALA A 1177 -26.12 89.69 60.33
N ASN A 1178 -24.86 89.25 60.46
CA ASN A 1178 -23.92 89.77 61.49
C ASN A 1178 -22.94 90.86 61.01
N ALA A 1179 -23.02 91.30 59.75
CA ALA A 1179 -22.18 92.37 59.20
C ALA A 1179 -22.88 93.75 59.07
N LYS A 1180 -24.09 93.92 59.62
CA LYS A 1180 -24.77 95.23 59.76
C LYS A 1180 -25.38 95.40 61.16
N GLN A 1181 -24.55 95.60 62.18
CA GLN A 1181 -24.84 96.51 63.31
C GLN A 1181 -23.62 96.70 64.23
N LYS A 1182 -22.66 97.53 63.79
CA LYS A 1182 -21.79 98.31 64.69
C LYS A 1182 -21.38 99.62 64.00
N THR A 1183 -22.29 100.60 64.02
CA THR A 1183 -22.05 102.07 63.89
C THR A 1183 -23.39 102.80 64.10
N THR A 1184 -23.69 103.25 65.33
CA THR A 1184 -23.57 104.62 65.89
C THR A 1184 -24.72 105.62 65.58
N THR A 1185 -25.49 105.91 66.65
CA THR A 1185 -25.99 107.23 67.14
C THR A 1185 -26.99 108.10 66.35
N LYS A 1186 -27.94 108.65 67.14
CA LYS A 1186 -28.79 109.87 67.02
C LYS A 1186 -30.23 109.76 66.47
N SER A 1187 -31.13 110.28 67.30
CA SER A 1187 -32.57 110.60 67.17
C SER A 1187 -32.76 112.02 66.56
N PRO A 1188 -33.96 112.60 66.26
CA PRO A 1188 -35.33 112.12 65.93
C PRO A 1188 -35.89 112.69 64.56
N ALA A 1189 -37.15 112.32 64.20
CA ALA A 1189 -38.13 112.75 63.14
C ALA A 1189 -37.94 114.09 62.36
N PRO A 1190 -38.54 114.38 61.15
CA PRO A 1190 -39.93 114.09 60.69
C PRO A 1190 -40.18 113.92 59.14
N LYS A 1191 -41.47 113.99 58.75
CA LYS A 1191 -42.12 113.88 57.40
C LYS A 1191 -41.53 114.74 56.25
N LYS A 1192 -41.73 114.24 54.99
CA LYS A 1192 -42.45 114.83 53.81
C LYS A 1192 -41.72 114.76 52.43
N THR A 1193 -42.51 114.38 51.42
CA THR A 1193 -42.58 114.81 49.99
C THR A 1193 -41.45 114.55 48.97
N ASP A 1194 -41.86 113.87 47.88
CA ASP A 1194 -41.75 114.17 46.43
C ASP A 1194 -40.47 114.71 45.75
N SER A 1195 -40.33 114.20 44.52
CA SER A 1195 -39.86 114.82 43.27
C SER A 1195 -38.39 114.79 42.84
N ASP A 1196 -38.24 114.32 41.59
CA ASP A 1196 -37.34 114.70 40.48
C ASP A 1196 -35.81 114.76 40.64
N LYS A 1197 -35.12 113.80 40.00
CA LYS A 1197 -34.46 113.98 38.69
C LYS A 1197 -33.99 112.65 38.10
#